data_AF-A0A2N5YVI2-F1
#
_entry.id   AF-A0A2N5YVI2-F1
#
_cell.length_a   1.000
_cell.length_b   1.000
_cell.length_c   1.000
_cell.angle_alpha   90.00
_cell.angle_beta   90.00
_cell.angle_gamma   90.00
#
_symmetry.space_group_name_H-M   'P 1'
#
loop_
_entity.id
_entity.type
_entity.pdbx_description
1 polymer ?
#
loop_
_entity_poly.entity_id
_entity_poly.type
_entity_poly.pdbx_seq_one_letter_code
_entity_poly.pdbx_strand_id
1 'polypeptide(L)'
;MRLLYLAILLSINSLIIAQGVGISDNEFTPDESAGLEIQYSDKGLLIPRLALTSTLDASTISSPATSLLVFNTGTGGLSPAGFYYNNGTPSAPEWVLLINKDNLGENIWKPDGNAGTVSGTNFIVTTDEQDLDFRTNNIIRARFTTKGQLEILNSGHSVFIGEGAGENDDLYWNKNVFIGDSAGCSNTSGIENIAIGFRALKYNDSGWANTACGTSSLMMNSSGIYNVGIGTASLMYNTTCKYNTALGAGANGLNTIANNNTSIGFFALKNNKTACNNISIGCNSLNNQSFNNNNTIWISNNIAIGDSSMFYNEPTKTDEGINNLAVGHSSLYSNLTGIQNTAIGNGSLKQNDYGNTNTAVGYNSQNENTDGAFVESCYYDFFLGVWNCISNKCENNTSVGGFSMLSNAGSRNTAIGTESLKTNMGNDNISIGTKTMYSNSGSNNIAFGNNALSNNDGEYNLAFGNNALENNNTSKNIAFGHSSMRANTKGSCNIAIGVASLYSQSFNNAGTIFNSYNIAIGDSSLYYNQPTNVNNGVENTAIGHLSMKNNTIGARNVSIGTISLYSNTIGYENTSIGYSSLYSNSNGRRNSAFGCYALNSNISGDSNIGVGHSSLFDLEDGDYNIGIGVSSLNDIVDGARNVAIGTGAGANTDVSIYSSVFVGYNASTVNNLSAYDNSIAIGQTSRIFASRQVRIGNGTSNPATSIGGPVEWTTDSDGRFKDNVQENVPGIEFISKLRPVTYSFNTDKLNDYLQIPDSCRNRAASAKDLEIVRTGFIAQEVEQAAKECDYNFHGVDAPKSEYDYYGLRYAEFVVPLVKATQEQQEIIETQEDKIEQLEQENIEIKQQLISLQEQINNLQEMITE
;
A
#
# COMPACT_ATOMS: atom_id res chain seq x y z
N MET A 1 116.66 119.80 72.33
CA MET A 1 118.09 119.61 72.03
C MET A 1 118.22 119.01 70.63
N ARG A 2 118.85 119.74 69.69
CA ARG A 2 119.58 119.28 68.48
C ARG A 2 118.89 118.30 67.49
N LEU A 3 118.52 118.77 66.29
CA LEU A 3 119.22 118.62 64.96
C LEU A 3 118.55 117.49 64.12
N LEU A 4 118.44 117.45 62.78
CA LEU A 4 118.58 118.34 61.62
C LEU A 4 118.53 117.46 60.33
N TYR A 5 117.82 117.89 59.26
CA TYR A 5 117.95 117.54 57.80
C TYR A 5 117.77 116.06 57.32
N LEU A 6 116.87 115.72 56.36
CA LEU A 6 116.67 116.13 54.94
C LEU A 6 117.42 115.25 53.92
N ALA A 7 116.67 114.47 53.15
CA ALA A 7 116.89 114.24 51.71
C ALA A 7 115.59 113.72 51.07
N ILE A 8 114.86 114.63 50.43
CA ILE A 8 113.75 114.40 49.50
C ILE A 8 114.37 114.33 48.08
N LEU A 9 113.95 113.41 47.20
CA LEU A 9 113.51 113.64 45.79
C LEU A 9 113.63 112.38 44.85
N LEU A 10 112.49 112.02 44.23
CA LEU A 10 112.21 111.30 42.95
C LEU A 10 112.72 109.85 42.76
N SER A 11 111.92 108.86 42.31
CA SER A 11 110.99 108.83 41.16
C SER A 11 109.84 107.79 41.29
N ILE A 12 108.65 108.14 40.77
CA ILE A 12 107.37 107.40 40.75
C ILE A 12 107.09 106.83 39.34
N ASN A 13 106.23 105.78 39.29
CA ASN A 13 105.54 105.08 38.17
C ASN A 13 106.20 103.75 37.76
N SER A 14 105.53 102.60 37.61
CA SER A 14 104.10 102.26 37.42
C SER A 14 103.95 100.72 37.43
N LEU A 15 102.85 100.17 37.98
CA LEU A 15 102.06 99.05 37.42
C LEU A 15 100.97 98.62 38.43
N ILE A 16 99.73 98.99 38.13
CA ILE A 16 98.50 98.35 38.63
C ILE A 16 97.81 97.78 37.39
N ILE A 17 97.55 96.47 37.36
CA ILE A 17 96.66 95.82 36.38
C ILE A 17 95.44 95.29 37.14
N ALA A 18 94.29 95.40 36.49
CA ALA A 18 92.92 95.24 36.95
C ALA A 18 92.60 93.98 37.79
N GLN A 19 91.70 94.13 38.75
CA GLN A 19 91.00 93.05 39.45
C GLN A 19 89.53 93.07 39.00
N GLY A 20 88.95 91.91 38.66
CA GLY A 20 87.50 91.75 38.42
C GLY A 20 86.71 92.20 39.65
N VAL A 21 85.54 92.81 39.43
CA VAL A 21 84.70 93.30 40.53
C VAL A 21 83.79 92.18 41.00
N GLY A 22 84.05 91.65 42.19
CA GLY A 22 83.14 90.77 42.92
C GLY A 22 82.22 91.58 43.80
N ILE A 23 80.92 91.31 43.74
CA ILE A 23 79.95 91.90 44.67
C ILE A 23 79.20 90.76 45.36
N SER A 24 79.48 90.55 46.65
CA SER A 24 78.92 89.48 47.49
C SER A 24 78.73 89.94 48.95
N ASP A 25 78.13 89.08 49.77
CA ASP A 25 78.07 89.23 51.24
C ASP A 25 79.14 88.42 51.99
N ASN A 26 79.87 87.54 51.28
CA ASN A 26 80.95 86.71 51.81
C ASN A 26 82.22 86.87 50.96
N GLU A 27 83.40 86.63 51.54
CA GLU A 27 84.65 86.58 50.74
C GLU A 27 84.53 85.49 49.67
N PHE A 28 84.53 85.89 48.40
CA PHE A 28 84.68 85.00 47.26
C PHE A 28 85.60 85.65 46.23
N THR A 29 86.29 84.82 45.45
CA THR A 29 87.13 85.28 44.34
C THR A 29 86.29 85.23 43.07
N PRO A 30 86.03 86.37 42.41
CA PRO A 30 85.35 86.39 41.12
C PRO A 30 86.08 85.53 40.10
N ASP A 31 85.33 84.83 39.26
CA ASP A 31 85.86 84.03 38.18
C ASP A 31 86.67 84.90 37.21
N GLU A 32 87.81 84.40 36.74
CA GLU A 32 88.73 85.15 35.87
C GLU A 32 88.09 85.55 34.53
N SER A 33 87.03 84.85 34.11
CA SER A 33 86.28 85.16 32.89
C SER A 33 85.19 86.23 33.09
N ALA A 34 84.86 86.60 34.33
CA ALA A 34 83.79 87.54 34.63
C ALA A 34 84.31 88.98 34.82
N GLY A 35 83.81 89.92 34.01
CA GLY A 35 84.05 91.36 34.22
C GLY A 35 83.31 91.92 35.45
N LEU A 36 82.22 91.27 35.85
CA LEU A 36 81.43 91.53 37.06
C LEU A 36 80.74 90.23 37.45
N GLU A 37 81.04 89.71 38.65
CA GLU A 37 80.34 88.56 39.22
C GLU A 37 79.62 88.97 40.50
N ILE A 38 78.33 88.62 40.57
CA ILE A 38 77.47 88.98 41.68
C ILE A 38 76.99 87.68 42.33
N GLN A 39 77.46 87.42 43.55
CA GLN A 39 77.13 86.22 44.30
C GLN A 39 76.41 86.60 45.59
N TYR A 40 75.08 86.51 45.55
CA TYR A 40 74.18 86.61 46.71
C TYR A 40 73.18 85.45 46.67
N SER A 41 72.77 84.96 47.84
CA SER A 41 71.79 83.86 47.93
C SER A 41 70.33 84.34 47.83
N ASP A 42 70.09 85.62 48.06
CA ASP A 42 68.75 86.22 48.21
C ASP A 42 68.59 87.57 47.47
N LYS A 43 69.62 88.02 46.74
CA LYS A 43 69.60 89.28 45.98
C LYS A 43 69.89 89.03 44.50
N GLY A 44 69.19 89.76 43.65
CA GLY A 44 69.43 89.78 42.21
C GLY A 44 70.13 91.07 41.76
N LEU A 45 70.52 91.10 40.50
CA LEU A 45 71.02 92.30 39.84
C LEU A 45 69.85 93.11 39.26
N LEU A 46 69.62 94.30 39.80
CA LEU A 46 68.77 95.28 39.13
C LEU A 46 69.56 95.96 38.02
N ILE A 47 69.37 95.47 36.80
CA ILE A 47 69.81 96.13 35.56
C ILE A 47 69.03 97.46 35.40
N PRO A 48 69.63 98.52 34.83
CA PRO A 48 68.96 99.80 34.60
C PRO A 48 67.58 99.63 33.95
N ARG A 49 66.56 100.14 34.65
CA ARG A 49 65.17 100.15 34.19
C ARG A 49 64.92 101.45 33.44
N LEU A 50 64.67 101.35 32.14
CA LEU A 50 64.58 102.50 31.25
C LEU A 50 63.26 102.50 30.51
N ALA A 51 62.72 103.68 30.25
CA ALA A 51 61.51 103.86 29.45
C ALA A 51 61.92 104.04 27.99
N LEU A 52 62.25 102.96 27.30
CA LEU A 52 62.64 103.04 25.90
C LEU A 52 61.45 103.46 25.04
N THR A 53 61.70 104.35 24.08
CA THR A 53 60.66 104.95 23.23
C THR A 53 60.38 104.16 21.97
N SER A 54 61.36 103.41 21.45
CA SER A 54 61.22 102.52 20.30
C SER A 54 62.37 101.50 20.25
N THR A 55 62.31 100.55 19.32
CA THR A 55 63.42 99.61 19.06
C THR A 55 64.69 100.31 18.58
N LEU A 56 64.61 101.57 18.14
CA LEU A 56 65.74 102.37 17.66
C LEU A 56 66.10 103.49 18.64
N ASP A 57 65.63 103.43 19.88
CA ASP A 57 65.83 104.51 20.86
C ASP A 57 67.31 104.73 21.19
N ALA A 58 67.85 105.85 20.69
CA ALA A 58 69.18 106.37 20.98
C ALA A 58 69.15 107.58 21.92
N SER A 59 67.96 107.99 22.38
CA SER A 59 67.74 109.20 23.18
C SER A 59 67.75 108.91 24.68
N THR A 60 67.16 107.78 25.09
CA THR A 60 67.13 107.36 26.50
C THR A 60 68.51 106.96 27.01
N ILE A 61 69.35 106.43 26.13
CA ILE A 61 70.77 106.18 26.39
C ILE A 61 71.53 106.74 25.19
N SER A 62 72.35 107.77 25.38
CA SER A 62 73.19 108.29 24.31
C SER A 62 74.30 107.28 23.99
N SER A 63 74.38 106.84 22.75
CA SER A 63 75.38 105.88 22.25
C SER A 63 75.41 104.53 23.00
N PRO A 64 74.29 103.77 23.05
CA PRO A 64 74.23 102.51 23.79
C PRO A 64 75.15 101.46 23.18
N ALA A 65 75.97 100.80 24.01
CA ALA A 65 76.88 99.76 23.54
C ALA A 65 76.12 98.57 22.93
N THR A 66 76.75 97.86 22.01
CA THR A 66 76.26 96.54 21.56
C THR A 66 76.27 95.58 22.74
N SER A 67 75.26 94.72 22.82
CA SER A 67 74.97 93.83 23.94
C SER A 67 74.62 94.53 25.25
N LEU A 68 74.34 95.84 25.22
CA LEU A 68 73.91 96.55 26.43
C LEU A 68 72.53 96.03 26.86
N LEU A 69 72.47 95.37 28.03
CA LEU A 69 71.24 94.86 28.61
C LEU A 69 70.55 95.94 29.44
N VAL A 70 69.26 96.13 29.21
CA VAL A 70 68.40 97.02 29.98
C VAL A 70 67.07 96.33 30.25
N PHE A 71 66.36 96.77 31.28
CA PHE A 71 64.96 96.40 31.43
C PHE A 71 64.10 97.53 30.90
N ASN A 72 63.44 97.33 29.77
CA ASN A 72 62.46 98.27 29.26
C ASN A 72 61.21 98.24 30.16
N THR A 73 60.85 99.38 30.73
CA THR A 73 59.68 99.50 31.63
C THR A 73 58.33 99.45 30.89
N GLY A 74 58.33 99.58 29.57
CA GLY A 74 57.09 99.64 28.76
C GLY A 74 56.36 100.99 28.81
N THR A 75 56.89 101.98 29.56
CA THR A 75 56.23 103.29 29.75
C THR A 75 56.71 104.39 28.78
N GLY A 76 57.76 104.13 27.98
CA GLY A 76 58.39 105.13 27.10
C GLY A 76 57.89 105.13 25.65
N GLY A 77 57.21 104.06 25.19
CA GLY A 77 56.73 103.90 23.82
C GLY A 77 57.06 102.54 23.21
N LEU A 78 58.15 101.91 23.63
CA LEU A 78 58.48 100.52 23.28
C LEU A 78 57.71 99.55 24.20
N SER A 79 56.94 98.62 23.63
CA SER A 79 56.16 97.59 24.34
C SER A 79 56.44 96.21 23.74
N PRO A 80 56.41 95.10 24.51
CA PRO A 80 56.09 95.00 25.94
C PRO A 80 57.23 95.44 26.87
N ALA A 81 56.92 95.59 28.17
CA ALA A 81 57.95 95.70 29.20
C ALA A 81 58.72 94.36 29.30
N GLY A 82 60.03 94.41 29.51
CA GLY A 82 60.85 93.21 29.55
C GLY A 82 62.34 93.49 29.49
N PHE A 83 63.15 92.43 29.50
CA PHE A 83 64.58 92.55 29.26
C PHE A 83 64.83 92.75 27.77
N TYR A 84 65.51 93.84 27.44
CA TYR A 84 65.96 94.13 26.09
C TYR A 84 67.48 94.26 26.09
N TYR A 85 68.12 93.77 25.04
CA TYR A 85 69.52 94.07 24.80
C TYR A 85 69.66 94.83 23.49
N ASN A 86 70.65 95.73 23.43
CA ASN A 86 70.97 96.42 22.19
C ASN A 86 71.77 95.47 21.28
N ASN A 87 71.14 94.92 20.25
CA ASN A 87 71.80 94.12 19.22
C ASN A 87 72.52 94.99 18.18
N GLY A 88 72.22 96.29 18.14
CA GLY A 88 72.80 97.27 17.22
C GLY A 88 74.14 97.85 17.69
N THR A 89 74.59 98.92 17.04
CA THR A 89 75.86 99.62 17.36
C THR A 89 75.61 100.93 18.11
N PRO A 90 76.62 101.56 18.73
CA PRO A 90 76.44 102.86 19.41
C PRO A 90 75.87 103.97 18.51
N SER A 91 76.10 103.94 17.20
CA SER A 91 75.55 104.90 16.25
C SER A 91 74.18 104.50 15.66
N ALA A 92 73.72 103.27 15.88
CA ALA A 92 72.44 102.74 15.40
C ALA A 92 71.93 101.62 16.34
N PRO A 93 71.27 101.97 17.46
CA PRO A 93 70.71 100.98 18.37
C PRO A 93 69.60 100.15 17.75
N GLU A 94 69.54 98.89 18.17
CA GLU A 94 68.48 97.94 17.88
C GLU A 94 68.14 97.18 19.17
N TRP A 95 67.09 97.59 19.87
CA TRP A 95 66.64 96.96 21.10
C TRP A 95 65.79 95.73 20.81
N VAL A 96 66.30 94.55 21.17
CA VAL A 96 65.66 93.23 20.96
C VAL A 96 65.20 92.65 22.29
N LEU A 97 63.96 92.17 22.35
CA LEU A 97 63.38 91.53 23.53
C LEU A 97 64.01 90.14 23.75
N LEU A 98 64.42 89.86 25.00
CA LEU A 98 64.88 88.55 25.44
C LEU A 98 63.66 87.69 25.85
N ILE A 99 63.46 86.56 25.17
CA ILE A 99 62.23 85.72 25.12
C ILE A 99 61.73 85.24 26.51
N ASN A 100 60.40 85.10 26.68
CA ASN A 100 59.71 84.32 27.75
C ASN A 100 58.66 83.35 27.14
N LYS A 101 58.25 82.32 27.91
CA LYS A 101 57.46 81.14 27.49
C LYS A 101 56.16 81.42 26.73
N ASP A 102 55.60 82.62 26.87
CA ASP A 102 54.25 82.93 26.36
C ASP A 102 54.25 83.37 24.87
N ASN A 103 55.41 83.54 24.22
CA ASN A 103 55.54 83.98 22.81
C ASN A 103 56.33 83.02 21.90
N LEU A 104 56.20 81.69 22.09
CA LEU A 104 56.55 80.73 21.03
C LEU A 104 55.44 80.77 19.97
N GLY A 105 55.76 81.24 18.76
CA GLY A 105 54.78 81.59 17.71
C GLY A 105 53.76 80.51 17.31
N GLU A 106 52.71 80.93 16.60
CA GLU A 106 51.49 80.21 16.20
C GLU A 106 51.67 78.88 15.42
N ASN A 107 52.90 78.44 15.17
CA ASN A 107 53.24 77.29 14.32
C ASN A 107 53.60 76.00 15.08
N ILE A 108 53.28 75.91 16.39
CA ILE A 108 53.55 74.72 17.21
C ILE A 108 52.24 74.13 17.74
N TRP A 109 52.11 72.80 17.70
CA TRP A 109 51.01 72.09 18.35
C TRP A 109 51.27 72.06 19.87
N LYS A 110 50.42 72.72 20.66
CA LYS A 110 50.61 72.84 22.12
C LYS A 110 50.30 71.51 22.82
N PRO A 111 51.01 71.16 23.91
CA PRO A 111 50.71 69.97 24.72
C PRO A 111 49.27 69.95 25.26
N ASP A 112 48.72 71.13 25.57
CA ASP A 112 47.35 71.29 26.08
C ASP A 112 46.31 71.47 24.96
N GLY A 113 46.73 71.40 23.68
CA GLY A 113 45.89 71.55 22.50
C GLY A 113 45.80 72.97 21.93
N ASN A 114 45.38 73.05 20.66
CA ASN A 114 45.19 74.31 19.93
C ASN A 114 43.68 74.55 19.70
N ALA A 115 43.18 75.77 19.95
CA ALA A 115 41.80 76.17 19.65
C ALA A 115 41.72 76.90 18.28
N GLY A 116 40.58 76.81 17.58
CA GLY A 116 40.30 77.59 16.36
C GLY A 116 40.99 77.09 15.07
N THR A 117 41.21 75.79 14.92
CA THR A 117 41.91 75.21 13.77
C THR A 117 41.10 75.28 12.46
N VAL A 118 41.78 75.54 11.33
CA VAL A 118 41.20 75.59 9.99
C VAL A 118 41.80 74.48 9.11
N SER A 119 40.94 73.69 8.47
CA SER A 119 41.34 72.61 7.55
C SER A 119 42.20 73.15 6.39
N GLY A 120 43.33 72.49 6.10
CA GLY A 120 44.28 72.91 5.08
C GLY A 120 45.30 73.98 5.51
N THR A 121 45.12 74.60 6.68
CA THR A 121 46.06 75.58 7.25
C THR A 121 46.75 75.05 8.51
N ASN A 122 45.98 74.40 9.40
CA ASN A 122 46.52 73.81 10.62
C ASN A 122 46.49 72.28 10.49
N PHE A 123 47.66 71.66 10.57
CA PHE A 123 47.82 70.21 10.51
C PHE A 123 48.92 69.79 11.51
N ILE A 124 48.96 68.51 11.88
CA ILE A 124 50.06 67.90 12.64
C ILE A 124 50.98 67.28 11.58
N VAL A 125 52.20 67.79 11.38
CA VAL A 125 52.81 67.77 10.03
C VAL A 125 54.17 67.13 9.92
N THR A 126 54.35 66.49 8.76
CA THR A 126 55.50 66.64 7.85
C THR A 126 54.98 67.27 6.53
N THR A 127 55.82 67.99 5.77
CA THR A 127 55.47 68.60 4.46
C THR A 127 56.29 68.06 3.30
N ASP A 128 57.24 67.18 3.61
CA ASP A 128 58.11 66.47 2.70
C ASP A 128 57.65 65.00 2.53
N GLU A 129 58.31 64.24 1.67
CA GLU A 129 58.02 62.80 1.46
C GLU A 129 58.58 61.94 2.60
N GLN A 130 58.33 62.34 3.85
CA GLN A 130 58.72 61.60 5.05
C GLN A 130 57.48 61.16 5.82
N ASP A 131 57.53 59.93 6.34
CA ASP A 131 56.46 59.37 7.15
C ASP A 131 56.32 60.11 8.50
N LEU A 132 55.09 60.23 9.02
CA LEU A 132 54.83 60.84 10.33
C LEU A 132 54.76 59.76 11.42
N ASP A 133 55.73 59.77 12.33
CA ASP A 133 55.87 58.79 13.41
C ASP A 133 55.29 59.28 14.76
N PHE A 134 54.47 58.45 15.39
CA PHE A 134 54.08 58.58 16.80
C PHE A 134 54.89 57.60 17.66
N ARG A 135 55.57 58.13 18.68
CA ARG A 135 56.55 57.37 19.48
C ARG A 135 56.26 57.41 20.97
N THR A 136 56.60 56.33 21.66
CA THR A 136 56.72 56.30 23.13
C THR A 136 58.08 55.70 23.50
N ASN A 137 58.81 56.34 24.42
CA ASN A 137 60.19 55.95 24.77
C ASN A 137 61.11 55.78 23.53
N ASN A 138 60.99 56.69 22.56
CA ASN A 138 61.68 56.66 21.25
C ASN A 138 61.38 55.43 20.35
N ILE A 139 60.42 54.58 20.71
CA ILE A 139 59.96 53.45 19.89
C ILE A 139 58.76 53.89 19.05
N ILE A 140 58.73 53.56 17.77
CA ILE A 140 57.57 53.84 16.90
C ILE A 140 56.40 52.97 17.34
N ARG A 141 55.26 53.60 17.60
CA ARG A 141 54.01 52.91 17.94
C ARG A 141 53.02 52.96 16.80
N ALA A 142 52.92 54.11 16.14
CA ALA A 142 52.11 54.28 14.95
C ALA A 142 52.82 55.17 13.93
N ARG A 143 52.53 54.97 12.65
CA ARG A 143 53.11 55.73 11.55
C ARG A 143 52.05 56.02 10.48
N PHE A 144 51.93 57.26 10.05
CA PHE A 144 51.26 57.57 8.78
C PHE A 144 52.32 57.62 7.68
N THR A 145 52.20 56.73 6.71
CA THR A 145 53.16 56.67 5.59
C THR A 145 52.81 57.67 4.50
N THR A 146 53.79 58.00 3.67
CA THR A 146 53.60 58.76 2.41
C THR A 146 52.58 58.13 1.45
N LYS A 147 52.24 56.85 1.61
CA LYS A 147 51.21 56.14 0.83
C LYS A 147 49.80 56.23 1.42
N GLY A 148 49.63 56.94 2.55
CA GLY A 148 48.33 57.07 3.24
C GLY A 148 47.96 55.88 4.14
N GLN A 149 48.93 55.05 4.52
CA GLN A 149 48.69 53.91 5.41
C GLN A 149 48.89 54.33 6.87
N LEU A 150 48.04 53.86 7.78
CA LEU A 150 48.30 53.88 9.22
C LEU A 150 48.92 52.54 9.61
N GLU A 151 50.22 52.53 9.90
CA GLU A 151 50.94 51.36 10.37
C GLU A 151 50.99 51.37 11.89
N ILE A 152 50.56 50.27 12.53
CA ILE A 152 50.81 50.01 13.95
C ILE A 152 52.05 49.14 14.04
N LEU A 153 53.07 49.61 14.76
CA LEU A 153 54.41 49.03 14.78
C LEU A 153 54.76 48.51 16.19
N ASN A 154 55.68 47.53 16.25
CA ASN A 154 56.08 46.84 17.48
C ASN A 154 54.91 46.15 18.20
N SER A 155 54.03 45.51 17.43
CA SER A 155 52.82 44.82 17.87
C SER A 155 52.76 43.34 17.47
N GLY A 156 53.88 42.72 17.08
CA GLY A 156 53.88 41.35 16.54
C GLY A 156 53.14 41.21 15.21
N HIS A 157 53.10 42.26 14.39
CA HIS A 157 52.27 42.38 13.17
C HIS A 157 50.75 42.44 13.44
N SER A 158 50.34 42.74 14.67
CA SER A 158 48.93 42.89 15.04
C SER A 158 48.43 44.34 14.97
N VAL A 159 47.12 44.52 14.90
CA VAL A 159 46.43 45.82 14.98
C VAL A 159 45.56 45.84 16.23
N PHE A 160 45.83 46.76 17.16
CA PHE A 160 45.09 46.92 18.41
C PHE A 160 44.50 48.33 18.51
N ILE A 161 43.17 48.44 18.59
CA ILE A 161 42.45 49.72 18.63
C ILE A 161 41.32 49.64 19.67
N GLY A 162 41.45 50.35 20.79
CA GLY A 162 40.47 50.37 21.88
C GLY A 162 41.11 50.18 23.25
N GLU A 163 40.41 50.54 24.32
CA GLU A 163 40.88 50.36 25.69
C GLU A 163 41.10 48.86 26.00
N GLY A 164 42.30 48.47 26.44
CA GLY A 164 42.61 47.07 26.76
C GLY A 164 42.66 46.10 25.58
N ALA A 165 42.57 46.56 24.33
CA ALA A 165 42.68 45.69 23.16
C ALA A 165 44.10 45.09 23.06
N GLY A 166 44.21 43.75 23.07
CA GLY A 166 45.50 43.04 23.00
C GLY A 166 46.47 43.29 24.17
N GLU A 167 45.97 43.70 25.33
CA GLU A 167 46.81 44.16 26.46
C GLU A 167 47.87 43.16 26.96
N ASN A 168 47.57 41.85 26.92
CA ASN A 168 48.49 40.80 27.37
C ASN A 168 49.27 40.10 26.23
N ASP A 169 49.19 40.60 24.99
CA ASP A 169 49.83 39.98 23.83
C ASP A 169 51.37 40.04 23.96
N ASP A 170 52.06 38.95 23.63
CA ASP A 170 53.52 38.87 23.71
C ASP A 170 54.26 39.65 22.60
N LEU A 171 53.50 40.21 21.64
CA LEU A 171 53.98 41.03 20.53
C LEU A 171 54.95 40.30 19.59
N TYR A 172 54.95 38.96 19.58
CA TYR A 172 55.85 38.13 18.77
C TYR A 172 55.12 37.38 17.64
N TRP A 173 55.09 37.97 16.45
CA TRP A 173 54.62 37.33 15.20
C TRP A 173 53.14 36.85 15.20
N ASN A 174 52.28 37.47 16.01
CA ASN A 174 50.90 37.04 16.24
C ASN A 174 49.93 37.37 15.09
N LYS A 175 50.04 38.52 14.42
CA LYS A 175 49.14 38.92 13.30
C LYS A 175 47.64 39.01 13.67
N ASN A 176 47.32 39.48 14.87
CA ASN A 176 45.93 39.64 15.32
C ASN A 176 45.33 40.98 14.88
N VAL A 177 44.00 41.06 14.80
CA VAL A 177 43.26 42.32 14.58
C VAL A 177 42.23 42.48 15.70
N PHE A 178 42.53 43.27 16.72
CA PHE A 178 41.62 43.53 17.85
C PHE A 178 41.16 44.98 17.86
N ILE A 179 39.85 45.17 17.72
CA ILE A 179 39.21 46.49 17.61
C ILE A 179 37.99 46.53 18.56
N GLY A 180 38.05 47.34 19.60
CA GLY A 180 37.02 47.50 20.63
C GLY A 180 37.57 47.34 22.04
N ASP A 181 36.82 47.84 23.03
CA ASP A 181 37.20 47.71 24.43
C ASP A 181 37.30 46.23 24.85
N SER A 182 38.46 45.89 25.41
CA SER A 182 38.86 44.57 25.90
C SER A 182 38.83 43.48 24.81
N ALA A 183 38.94 43.85 23.53
CA ALA A 183 39.01 42.88 22.44
C ALA A 183 40.34 42.10 22.51
N GLY A 184 40.26 40.77 22.65
CA GLY A 184 41.44 39.90 22.78
C GLY A 184 42.37 40.22 23.95
N CYS A 185 41.88 40.87 25.02
CA CYS A 185 42.76 41.42 26.08
C CYS A 185 43.60 40.36 26.80
N SER A 186 43.10 39.13 26.96
CA SER A 186 43.84 38.05 27.60
C SER A 186 44.75 37.26 26.67
N ASN A 187 44.81 37.59 25.37
CA ASN A 187 45.62 36.85 24.41
C ASN A 187 47.09 36.96 24.78
N THR A 188 47.76 35.83 25.04
CA THR A 188 49.20 35.82 25.36
C THR A 188 50.02 35.48 24.14
N SER A 189 49.65 34.41 23.43
CA SER A 189 50.44 33.83 22.32
C SER A 189 49.59 33.39 21.12
N GLY A 190 48.28 33.62 21.16
CA GLY A 190 47.38 33.28 20.05
C GLY A 190 47.67 34.11 18.79
N ILE A 191 47.53 33.48 17.62
CA ILE A 191 47.90 34.06 16.33
C ILE A 191 46.73 34.12 15.33
N GLU A 192 46.77 35.05 14.38
CA GLU A 192 45.84 35.17 13.25
C GLU A 192 44.37 35.29 13.66
N ASN A 193 44.09 35.90 14.82
CA ASN A 193 42.73 36.14 15.30
C ASN A 193 42.19 37.52 14.90
N ILE A 194 40.92 37.59 14.56
CA ILE A 194 40.17 38.84 14.34
C ILE A 194 39.15 38.98 15.46
N ALA A 195 39.17 40.08 16.21
CA ALA A 195 38.19 40.40 17.25
C ALA A 195 37.71 41.85 17.08
N ILE A 196 36.46 42.03 16.66
CA ILE A 196 35.87 43.36 16.43
C ILE A 196 34.60 43.49 17.28
N GLY A 197 34.63 44.36 18.30
CA GLY A 197 33.52 44.64 19.20
C GLY A 197 33.90 44.55 20.68
N PHE A 198 33.02 45.08 21.54
CA PHE A 198 33.19 45.04 23.00
C PHE A 198 33.36 43.60 23.51
N ARG A 199 34.50 43.30 24.13
CA ARG A 199 34.84 41.99 24.69
C ARG A 199 34.80 40.82 23.70
N ALA A 200 34.98 41.07 22.40
CA ALA A 200 35.17 40.01 21.42
C ALA A 200 36.49 39.26 21.72
N LEU A 201 36.47 37.91 21.73
CA LEU A 201 37.64 37.07 22.06
C LEU A 201 38.36 37.40 23.38
N LYS A 202 37.65 38.00 24.35
CA LYS A 202 38.26 38.56 25.57
C LYS A 202 39.21 37.60 26.29
N TYR A 203 38.80 36.35 26.49
CA TYR A 203 39.54 35.32 27.25
C TYR A 203 40.29 34.32 26.37
N ASN A 204 40.71 34.72 25.16
CA ASN A 204 41.67 33.92 24.37
C ASN A 204 43.03 33.94 25.03
N ASP A 205 43.69 32.79 25.17
CA ASP A 205 45.05 32.67 25.72
C ASP A 205 46.02 32.29 24.59
N SER A 206 45.77 31.16 23.93
CA SER A 206 46.62 30.60 22.85
C SER A 206 45.85 30.16 21.61
N GLY A 207 44.54 30.43 21.53
CA GLY A 207 43.72 30.10 20.36
C GLY A 207 44.17 30.86 19.11
N TRP A 208 44.02 30.24 17.94
CA TRP A 208 44.51 30.81 16.67
C TRP A 208 43.51 30.67 15.52
N ALA A 209 43.62 31.56 14.54
CA ALA A 209 42.76 31.63 13.35
C ALA A 209 41.25 31.76 13.66
N ASN A 210 40.87 32.47 14.72
CA ASN A 210 39.47 32.73 15.06
C ASN A 210 38.98 34.08 14.53
N THR A 211 37.74 34.16 14.07
CA THR A 211 37.08 35.42 13.65
C THR A 211 35.89 35.72 14.54
N ALA A 212 35.98 36.72 15.39
CA ALA A 212 34.93 37.22 16.27
C ALA A 212 34.52 38.64 15.87
N CYS A 213 33.26 38.83 15.48
CA CYS A 213 32.71 40.14 15.15
C CYS A 213 31.36 40.34 15.85
N GLY A 214 31.28 41.27 16.78
CA GLY A 214 30.10 41.53 17.62
C GLY A 214 30.42 41.45 19.11
N THR A 215 29.55 42.06 19.92
CA THR A 215 29.72 42.11 21.38
C THR A 215 29.77 40.71 21.98
N SER A 216 30.83 40.41 22.73
CA SER A 216 31.05 39.12 23.39
C SER A 216 31.03 37.89 22.46
N SER A 217 31.28 38.09 21.16
CA SER A 217 31.48 36.96 20.25
C SER A 217 32.76 36.20 20.63
N LEU A 218 32.70 34.87 20.70
CA LEU A 218 33.83 34.00 21.10
C LEU A 218 34.51 34.40 22.43
N MET A 219 33.76 35.00 23.36
CA MET A 219 34.32 35.63 24.57
C MET A 219 35.14 34.68 25.45
N MET A 220 34.72 33.42 25.61
CA MET A 220 35.36 32.43 26.50
C MET A 220 36.33 31.47 25.78
N ASN A 221 36.77 31.79 24.57
CA ASN A 221 37.61 30.90 23.76
C ASN A 221 39.06 30.89 24.20
N SER A 222 39.42 30.02 25.15
CA SER A 222 40.78 29.92 25.70
C SER A 222 41.83 29.41 24.69
N SER A 223 41.52 28.36 23.93
CA SER A 223 42.49 27.71 23.02
C SER A 223 41.88 27.08 21.76
N GLY A 224 40.62 27.39 21.46
CA GLY A 224 39.94 26.93 20.26
C GLY A 224 40.54 27.54 18.98
N ILE A 225 40.34 26.84 17.86
CA ILE A 225 40.97 27.15 16.58
C ILE A 225 39.96 27.16 15.42
N TYR A 226 40.16 28.03 14.44
CA TYR A 226 39.32 28.09 13.24
C TYR A 226 37.82 28.26 13.53
N ASN A 227 37.47 29.04 14.56
CA ASN A 227 36.08 29.36 14.85
C ASN A 227 35.69 30.73 14.28
N VAL A 228 34.51 30.82 13.67
CA VAL A 228 33.93 32.06 13.14
C VAL A 228 32.66 32.37 13.92
N GLY A 229 32.66 33.46 14.69
CA GLY A 229 31.50 33.98 15.41
C GLY A 229 31.17 35.40 14.97
N ILE A 230 30.06 35.59 14.27
CA ILE A 230 29.58 36.91 13.84
C ILE A 230 28.18 37.14 14.41
N GLY A 231 28.06 38.13 15.29
CA GLY A 231 26.83 38.46 16.01
C GLY A 231 27.07 38.62 17.52
N THR A 232 26.14 39.28 18.20
CA THR A 232 26.21 39.41 19.66
C THR A 232 26.13 38.05 20.32
N ALA A 233 27.11 37.71 21.16
CA ALA A 233 27.20 36.45 21.90
C ALA A 233 27.17 35.17 21.02
N SER A 234 27.56 35.25 19.74
CA SER A 234 27.79 34.05 18.93
C SER A 234 29.00 33.28 19.47
N LEU A 235 28.88 31.97 19.66
CA LEU A 235 29.94 31.10 20.24
C LEU A 235 30.50 31.61 21.58
N MET A 236 29.69 32.29 22.41
CA MET A 236 30.16 32.97 23.62
C MET A 236 30.94 32.06 24.59
N TYR A 237 30.50 30.82 24.79
CA TYR A 237 31.10 29.86 25.74
C TYR A 237 32.04 28.82 25.11
N ASN A 238 32.46 29.01 23.85
CA ASN A 238 33.33 28.09 23.13
C ASN A 238 34.72 28.08 23.76
N THR A 239 35.15 27.05 24.50
CA THR A 239 36.43 27.11 25.26
C THR A 239 37.63 26.55 24.50
N THR A 240 37.52 25.31 23.99
CA THR A 240 38.64 24.59 23.35
C THR A 240 38.25 24.03 21.97
N CYS A 241 37.12 24.50 21.42
CA CYS A 241 36.51 23.91 20.24
C CYS A 241 37.21 24.29 18.93
N LYS A 242 36.89 23.54 17.87
CA LYS A 242 37.48 23.69 16.55
C LYS A 242 36.44 23.71 15.44
N TYR A 243 36.70 24.50 14.39
CA TYR A 243 35.95 24.50 13.14
C TYR A 243 34.45 24.81 13.28
N ASN A 244 34.06 25.67 14.23
CA ASN A 244 32.66 26.09 14.35
C ASN A 244 32.40 27.40 13.61
N THR A 245 31.29 27.46 12.86
CA THR A 245 30.80 28.68 12.23
C THR A 245 29.47 29.09 12.85
N ALA A 246 29.36 30.33 13.32
CA ALA A 246 28.17 30.90 13.92
C ALA A 246 27.92 32.31 13.38
N LEU A 247 26.78 32.50 12.72
CA LEU A 247 26.34 33.77 12.16
C LEU A 247 24.94 34.11 12.68
N GLY A 248 24.83 35.08 13.58
CA GLY A 248 23.57 35.49 14.21
C GLY A 248 23.71 35.70 15.71
N ALA A 249 22.84 36.53 16.29
CA ALA A 249 22.88 36.79 17.72
C ALA A 249 22.56 35.51 18.52
N GLY A 250 23.47 35.14 19.42
CA GLY A 250 23.42 33.93 20.24
C GLY A 250 23.48 32.61 19.47
N ALA A 251 23.87 32.61 18.19
CA ALA A 251 24.09 31.39 17.43
C ALA A 251 25.21 30.54 18.09
N ASN A 252 24.92 29.26 18.34
CA ASN A 252 25.79 28.30 19.03
C ASN A 252 26.42 28.83 20.34
N GLY A 253 25.65 29.62 21.10
CA GLY A 253 26.17 30.43 22.21
C GLY A 253 26.69 29.64 23.41
N LEU A 254 26.11 28.48 23.72
CA LEU A 254 26.48 27.65 24.89
C LEU A 254 27.43 26.47 24.56
N ASN A 255 27.98 26.43 23.35
CA ASN A 255 28.92 25.38 22.95
C ASN A 255 30.20 25.50 23.77
N THR A 256 30.58 24.46 24.51
CA THR A 256 31.79 24.47 25.35
C THR A 256 32.95 23.73 24.71
N ILE A 257 32.71 22.54 24.15
CA ILE A 257 33.77 21.63 23.63
C ILE A 257 33.46 21.02 22.26
N ALA A 258 32.31 21.34 21.65
CA ALA A 258 31.85 20.70 20.42
C ALA A 258 32.46 21.32 19.15
N ASN A 259 32.77 20.47 18.17
CA ASN A 259 33.50 20.81 16.95
C ASN A 259 32.64 20.69 15.69
N ASN A 260 33.09 21.32 14.59
CA ASN A 260 32.51 21.19 13.24
C ASN A 260 31.02 21.56 13.14
N ASN A 261 30.53 22.50 13.95
CA ASN A 261 29.14 22.93 13.87
C ASN A 261 28.98 24.19 13.01
N THR A 262 27.98 24.21 12.14
CA THR A 262 27.56 25.39 11.37
C THR A 262 26.20 25.86 11.87
N SER A 263 26.11 27.11 12.31
CA SER A 263 24.90 27.73 12.86
C SER A 263 24.66 29.10 12.22
N ILE A 264 23.52 29.29 11.58
CA ILE A 264 23.18 30.54 10.87
C ILE A 264 21.75 30.92 11.24
N GLY A 265 21.57 32.04 11.95
CA GLY A 265 20.28 32.55 12.39
C GLY A 265 20.26 32.96 13.86
N PHE A 266 19.22 33.69 14.26
CA PHE A 266 18.98 34.04 15.66
C PHE A 266 18.78 32.78 16.50
N PHE A 267 19.63 32.58 17.51
CA PHE A 267 19.60 31.41 18.40
C PHE A 267 19.61 30.03 17.69
N ALA A 268 20.15 29.95 16.47
CA ALA A 268 20.46 28.69 15.80
C ALA A 268 21.47 27.90 16.65
N LEU A 269 21.17 26.64 16.98
CA LEU A 269 22.02 25.75 17.80
C LEU A 269 22.40 26.29 19.20
N LYS A 270 21.61 27.21 19.77
CA LYS A 270 21.98 27.99 20.97
C LYS A 270 22.46 27.15 22.15
N ASN A 271 21.72 26.10 22.51
CA ASN A 271 21.94 25.32 23.73
C ASN A 271 22.74 24.02 23.49
N ASN A 272 23.46 23.92 22.38
CA ASN A 272 24.40 22.84 22.16
C ASN A 272 25.64 22.98 23.07
N LYS A 273 25.99 21.96 23.86
CA LYS A 273 27.21 21.98 24.69
C LYS A 273 28.33 21.11 24.12
N THR A 274 28.00 19.92 23.61
CA THR A 274 28.98 18.86 23.29
C THR A 274 28.78 18.17 21.93
N ALA A 275 27.69 18.44 21.20
CA ALA A 275 27.34 17.73 19.97
C ALA A 275 28.08 18.28 18.74
N CYS A 276 28.78 17.42 18.02
CA CYS A 276 29.59 17.77 16.84
C CYS A 276 28.88 17.51 15.51
N ASN A 277 29.38 18.16 14.46
CA ASN A 277 29.00 17.95 13.06
C ASN A 277 27.54 18.34 12.73
N ASN A 278 26.97 19.35 13.39
CA ASN A 278 25.61 19.80 13.12
C ASN A 278 25.56 20.95 12.11
N ILE A 279 24.51 20.99 11.30
CA ILE A 279 24.15 22.12 10.44
C ILE A 279 22.80 22.65 10.93
N SER A 280 22.76 23.92 11.32
CA SER A 280 21.56 24.61 11.82
C SER A 280 21.41 25.94 11.10
N ILE A 281 20.40 26.07 10.25
CA ILE A 281 20.15 27.26 9.43
C ILE A 281 18.68 27.68 9.60
N GLY A 282 18.45 28.82 10.23
CA GLY A 282 17.12 29.36 10.53
C GLY A 282 16.96 29.78 11.98
N CYS A 283 15.99 30.67 12.24
CA CYS A 283 15.69 31.16 13.58
C CYS A 283 15.28 30.00 14.49
N ASN A 284 15.93 29.87 15.65
CA ASN A 284 15.74 28.77 16.61
C ASN A 284 15.82 27.35 15.99
N SER A 285 16.43 27.17 14.82
CA SER A 285 16.71 25.83 14.32
C SER A 285 17.65 25.12 15.29
N LEU A 286 17.38 23.86 15.60
CA LEU A 286 18.22 23.04 16.46
C LEU A 286 18.52 23.67 17.84
N ASN A 287 17.59 24.46 18.37
CA ASN A 287 17.83 25.35 19.53
C ASN A 287 18.32 24.59 20.77
N ASN A 288 17.64 23.49 21.08
CA ASN A 288 17.97 22.61 22.20
C ASN A 288 18.62 21.35 21.66
N GLN A 289 19.93 21.24 21.90
CA GLN A 289 20.74 20.05 21.65
C GLN A 289 21.49 19.70 22.93
N SER A 290 20.81 18.97 23.82
CA SER A 290 21.31 18.78 25.18
C SER A 290 21.47 17.31 25.50
N PHE A 291 22.71 16.84 25.54
CA PHE A 291 23.08 15.55 26.10
C PHE A 291 23.70 15.75 27.50
N ASN A 292 23.10 15.18 28.54
CA ASN A 292 23.52 15.38 29.93
C ASN A 292 24.56 14.35 30.38
N ASN A 293 25.80 14.46 29.89
CA ASN A 293 26.89 13.60 30.34
C ASN A 293 28.23 14.34 30.42
N ASN A 294 28.55 14.82 31.63
CA ASN A 294 29.91 15.11 32.11
C ASN A 294 30.89 15.74 31.08
N ASN A 295 30.42 16.64 30.22
CA ASN A 295 31.21 17.27 29.15
C ASN A 295 31.91 16.26 28.21
N THR A 296 31.20 15.21 27.75
CA THR A 296 31.74 14.29 26.72
C THR A 296 31.30 14.72 25.32
N ILE A 297 32.25 14.87 24.40
CA ILE A 297 32.00 15.12 22.97
C ILE A 297 31.33 13.91 22.33
N TRP A 298 30.33 14.13 21.48
CA TRP A 298 29.72 13.07 20.69
C TRP A 298 29.37 13.54 19.27
N ILE A 299 29.25 12.60 18.34
CA ILE A 299 29.01 12.87 16.91
C ILE A 299 27.52 12.75 16.64
N SER A 300 26.85 13.88 16.40
CA SER A 300 25.39 13.90 16.20
C SER A 300 24.97 13.95 14.74
N ASN A 301 25.69 14.65 13.86
CA ASN A 301 25.39 14.75 12.42
C ASN A 301 23.95 15.18 12.09
N ASN A 302 23.34 16.09 12.87
CA ASN A 302 21.98 16.57 12.58
C ASN A 302 22.01 17.75 11.61
N ILE A 303 21.05 17.80 10.68
CA ILE A 303 20.83 18.90 9.75
C ILE A 303 19.44 19.48 10.00
N ALA A 304 19.36 20.75 10.36
CA ALA A 304 18.12 21.49 10.60
C ALA A 304 18.11 22.78 9.78
N ILE A 305 17.19 22.89 8.82
CA ILE A 305 17.07 24.03 7.89
C ILE A 305 15.62 24.53 7.90
N GLY A 306 15.38 25.74 8.42
CA GLY A 306 14.06 26.34 8.56
C GLY A 306 13.85 27.00 9.92
N ASP A 307 12.80 27.80 10.05
CA ASP A 307 12.41 28.35 11.36
C ASP A 307 11.91 27.23 12.27
N SER A 308 12.47 27.14 13.47
CA SER A 308 12.12 26.14 14.49
C SER A 308 12.20 24.68 14.01
N SER A 309 12.99 24.40 12.97
CA SER A 309 13.27 23.03 12.55
C SER A 309 14.11 22.33 13.61
N MET A 310 13.68 21.12 14.01
CA MET A 310 14.33 20.34 15.06
C MET A 310 14.59 21.14 16.34
N PHE A 311 13.62 21.98 16.76
CA PHE A 311 13.77 22.91 17.88
C PHE A 311 14.20 22.21 19.18
N TYR A 312 13.55 21.09 19.51
CA TYR A 312 13.92 20.22 20.62
C TYR A 312 14.59 18.95 20.10
N ASN A 313 15.85 18.75 20.44
CA ASN A 313 16.53 17.47 20.34
C ASN A 313 17.28 17.19 21.64
N GLU A 314 16.70 16.36 22.49
CA GLU A 314 17.10 16.22 23.90
C GLU A 314 17.55 14.80 24.21
N PRO A 315 18.66 14.33 23.62
CA PRO A 315 19.12 12.97 23.80
C PRO A 315 19.57 12.71 25.25
N THR A 316 19.24 11.54 25.77
CA THR A 316 19.65 11.12 27.12
C THR A 316 20.92 10.28 27.11
N LYS A 317 21.37 9.84 25.93
CA LYS A 317 22.59 9.05 25.66
C LYS A 317 23.31 9.52 24.37
N THR A 318 24.56 9.09 24.18
CA THR A 318 25.37 9.46 22.99
C THR A 318 24.88 8.86 21.67
N ASP A 319 24.02 7.85 21.74
CA ASP A 319 23.45 7.12 20.61
C ASP A 319 22.00 7.54 20.28
N GLU A 320 21.46 8.56 20.96
CA GLU A 320 20.10 9.08 20.78
C GLU A 320 20.10 10.44 20.08
N GLY A 321 19.06 10.77 19.30
CA GLY A 321 18.92 12.10 18.71
C GLY A 321 19.93 12.40 17.59
N ILE A 322 20.36 11.38 16.84
CA ILE A 322 21.52 11.43 15.92
C ILE A 322 21.11 11.22 14.45
N ASN A 323 21.89 11.74 13.50
CA ASN A 323 21.74 11.55 12.05
C ASN A 323 20.37 11.98 11.49
N ASN A 324 19.72 12.99 12.07
CA ASN A 324 18.41 13.47 11.62
C ASN A 324 18.54 14.61 10.59
N LEU A 325 17.67 14.62 9.59
CA LEU A 325 17.53 15.67 8.58
C LEU A 325 16.14 16.31 8.71
N ALA A 326 16.09 17.62 8.97
CA ALA A 326 14.87 18.41 9.07
C ALA A 326 14.95 19.63 8.16
N VAL A 327 14.07 19.73 7.16
CA VAL A 327 14.01 20.86 6.22
C VAL A 327 12.59 21.40 6.13
N GLY A 328 12.35 22.63 6.56
CA GLY A 328 11.02 23.27 6.60
C GLY A 328 10.73 23.98 7.92
N HIS A 329 9.67 24.79 7.97
CA HIS A 329 9.23 25.39 9.23
C HIS A 329 8.66 24.32 10.16
N SER A 330 9.13 24.27 11.41
CA SER A 330 8.70 23.29 12.43
C SER A 330 8.79 21.82 11.97
N SER A 331 9.64 21.50 10.99
CA SER A 331 9.93 20.10 10.65
C SER A 331 10.71 19.46 11.77
N LEU A 332 10.31 18.25 12.17
CA LEU A 332 10.90 17.52 13.29
C LEU A 332 10.96 18.34 14.60
N TYR A 333 10.01 19.25 14.83
CA TYR A 333 10.06 20.27 15.89
C TYR A 333 10.42 19.71 17.27
N SER A 334 9.89 18.55 17.65
CA SER A 334 10.22 17.82 18.86
C SER A 334 10.75 16.44 18.53
N ASN A 335 12.05 16.20 18.75
CA ASN A 335 12.70 14.90 18.60
C ASN A 335 13.46 14.53 19.87
N LEU A 336 12.84 13.82 20.83
CA LEU A 336 13.52 13.57 22.11
C LEU A 336 14.75 12.66 21.89
N THR A 337 14.55 11.45 21.35
CA THR A 337 15.64 10.48 21.15
C THR A 337 15.75 9.92 19.73
N GLY A 338 14.90 10.34 18.79
CA GLY A 338 14.82 9.74 17.45
C GLY A 338 16.11 9.84 16.62
N ILE A 339 16.40 8.82 15.83
CA ILE A 339 17.64 8.62 15.07
C ILE A 339 17.33 8.41 13.59
N GLN A 340 18.17 8.92 12.69
CA GLN A 340 18.09 8.66 11.24
C GLN A 340 16.76 9.07 10.58
N ASN A 341 16.05 10.05 11.12
CA ASN A 341 14.80 10.53 10.54
C ASN A 341 15.05 11.57 9.44
N THR A 342 14.26 11.52 8.36
CA THR A 342 14.25 12.51 7.29
C THR A 342 12.87 13.18 7.23
N ALA A 343 12.82 14.48 7.57
CA ALA A 343 11.62 15.29 7.57
C ALA A 343 11.78 16.47 6.60
N ILE A 344 11.01 16.50 5.51
CA ILE A 344 11.08 17.58 4.51
C ILE A 344 9.67 18.15 4.28
N GLY A 345 9.43 19.38 4.72
CA GLY A 345 8.17 20.11 4.58
C GLY A 345 7.71 20.76 5.88
N ASN A 346 6.75 21.69 5.78
CA ASN A 346 6.24 22.42 6.95
C ASN A 346 5.46 21.48 7.87
N GLY A 347 5.91 21.36 9.13
CA GLY A 347 5.30 20.49 10.14
C GLY A 347 5.46 18.99 9.89
N SER A 348 6.34 18.57 8.98
CA SER A 348 6.63 17.15 8.77
C SER A 348 7.33 16.56 10.00
N LEU A 349 6.90 15.39 10.49
CA LEU A 349 7.46 14.73 11.69
C LEU A 349 7.47 15.63 12.95
N LYS A 350 6.53 16.57 13.07
CA LYS A 350 6.58 17.65 14.07
C LYS A 350 6.78 17.15 15.51
N GLN A 351 6.13 16.05 15.89
CA GLN A 351 6.33 15.38 17.18
C GLN A 351 6.84 13.97 16.92
N ASN A 352 8.11 13.71 17.22
CA ASN A 352 8.77 12.42 17.08
C ASN A 352 9.52 12.08 18.37
N ASP A 353 8.83 11.53 19.36
CA ASP A 353 9.44 11.34 20.69
C ASP A 353 10.52 10.24 20.66
N TYR A 354 10.31 9.15 19.92
CA TYR A 354 11.20 7.97 19.90
C TYR A 354 11.40 7.33 18.52
N GLY A 355 10.74 7.82 17.47
CA GLY A 355 10.74 7.17 16.15
C GLY A 355 12.10 7.23 15.47
N ASN A 356 12.50 6.13 14.83
CA ASN A 356 13.80 5.98 14.17
C ASN A 356 13.63 5.57 12.70
N THR A 357 14.52 6.07 11.84
CA THR A 357 14.58 5.72 10.41
C THR A 357 13.28 6.03 9.66
N ASN A 358 12.55 7.08 10.06
CA ASN A 358 11.33 7.50 9.39
C ASN A 358 11.62 8.52 8.30
N THR A 359 10.97 8.39 7.15
CA THR A 359 11.04 9.37 6.05
C THR A 359 9.68 9.98 5.81
N ALA A 360 9.54 11.27 6.10
CA ALA A 360 8.32 12.04 5.87
C ALA A 360 8.62 13.25 4.98
N VAL A 361 7.92 13.32 3.84
CA VAL A 361 8.06 14.40 2.86
C VAL A 361 6.68 14.97 2.51
N GLY A 362 6.45 16.24 2.84
CA GLY A 362 5.20 16.96 2.55
C GLY A 362 4.75 17.92 3.65
N TYR A 363 3.57 18.51 3.46
CA TYR A 363 2.95 19.40 4.45
C TYR A 363 2.26 18.58 5.54
N ASN A 364 2.72 18.72 6.79
CA ASN A 364 2.23 17.97 7.96
C ASN A 364 2.17 16.45 7.73
N SER A 365 3.13 15.90 7.00
CA SER A 365 3.31 14.44 6.89
C SER A 365 3.84 13.90 8.22
N GLN A 366 3.14 12.92 8.81
CA GLN A 366 3.51 12.31 10.08
C GLN A 366 3.59 13.31 11.24
N ASN A 367 2.52 14.06 11.52
CA ASN A 367 2.55 15.15 12.51
C ASN A 367 2.80 14.66 13.95
N GLU A 368 2.22 13.51 14.34
CA GLU A 368 2.37 12.90 15.66
C GLU A 368 2.88 11.45 15.52
N ASN A 369 4.14 11.24 15.87
CA ASN A 369 4.79 9.94 16.02
C ASN A 369 5.14 9.71 17.50
N THR A 370 4.09 9.68 18.32
CA THR A 370 4.19 9.62 19.79
C THR A 370 3.87 8.21 20.28
N ASP A 371 4.80 7.60 21.01
CA ASP A 371 4.62 6.26 21.54
C ASP A 371 3.63 6.28 22.73
N GLY A 372 2.67 5.35 22.71
CA GLY A 372 1.73 5.17 23.80
C GLY A 372 2.35 4.29 24.88
N ALA A 373 3.20 4.86 25.73
CA ALA A 373 3.73 4.26 26.97
C ALA A 373 4.03 2.74 26.91
N PHE A 374 5.32 2.42 26.75
CA PHE A 374 5.99 1.11 26.87
C PHE A 374 6.26 0.32 25.56
N VAL A 375 7.45 0.58 24.98
CA VAL A 375 8.36 -0.38 24.34
C VAL A 375 7.83 -1.16 23.12
N GLU A 376 7.39 -0.49 22.04
CA GLU A 376 7.55 -0.94 20.63
C GLU A 376 7.54 0.31 19.71
N SER A 377 8.72 0.87 19.40
CA SER A 377 8.86 2.17 18.72
C SER A 377 8.41 2.13 17.24
N CYS A 378 8.00 3.26 16.66
CA CYS A 378 7.66 3.38 15.23
C CYS A 378 8.94 3.45 14.37
N TYR A 379 9.28 2.34 13.70
CA TYR A 379 10.45 2.20 12.83
C TYR A 379 10.07 2.05 11.35
N TYR A 380 10.95 2.57 10.47
CA TYR A 380 10.95 2.33 9.02
C TYR A 380 9.69 2.78 8.26
N ASP A 381 9.04 3.84 8.73
CA ASP A 381 7.90 4.38 8.00
C ASP A 381 8.33 5.28 6.83
N PHE A 382 7.59 5.22 5.73
CA PHE A 382 7.76 6.06 4.55
C PHE A 382 6.46 6.79 4.20
N PHE A 383 6.45 8.11 4.35
CA PHE A 383 5.28 8.96 4.09
C PHE A 383 5.59 10.04 3.05
N LEU A 384 4.84 10.06 1.95
CA LEU A 384 4.96 11.07 0.89
C LEU A 384 3.60 11.69 0.57
N GLY A 385 3.42 12.98 0.89
CA GLY A 385 2.21 13.74 0.56
C GLY A 385 1.70 14.63 1.69
N VAL A 386 0.46 15.09 1.57
CA VAL A 386 -0.13 16.10 2.47
C VAL A 386 -1.04 15.43 3.49
N TRP A 387 -0.86 15.76 4.77
CA TRP A 387 -1.66 15.22 5.88
C TRP A 387 -1.73 13.69 5.90
N ASN A 388 -0.64 13.03 5.51
CA ASN A 388 -0.52 11.58 5.69
C ASN A 388 -0.22 11.27 7.16
N CYS A 389 -0.94 10.28 7.69
CA CYS A 389 -0.73 9.73 9.01
C CYS A 389 -0.51 10.78 10.12
N ILE A 390 -1.56 11.48 10.53
CA ILE A 390 -1.43 12.53 11.55
C ILE A 390 -1.09 11.93 12.92
N SER A 391 -1.48 10.69 13.19
CA SER A 391 -1.09 9.92 14.38
C SER A 391 -0.75 8.49 13.95
N ASN A 392 0.53 8.10 14.02
CA ASN A 392 0.96 6.71 13.83
C ASN A 392 1.47 6.15 15.16
N LYS A 393 1.03 4.93 15.49
CA LYS A 393 1.53 4.17 16.65
C LYS A 393 2.16 2.84 16.23
N CYS A 394 2.45 2.68 14.94
CA CYS A 394 2.75 1.39 14.33
C CYS A 394 3.90 1.49 13.33
N GLU A 395 4.60 0.38 13.12
CA GLU A 395 5.83 0.31 12.34
C GLU A 395 5.65 -0.21 10.92
N ASN A 396 6.67 0.04 10.08
CA ASN A 396 6.82 -0.48 8.72
C ASN A 396 5.68 -0.10 7.77
N ASN A 397 5.12 1.10 7.92
CA ASN A 397 4.05 1.59 7.08
C ASN A 397 4.59 2.40 5.89
N THR A 398 4.05 2.15 4.70
CA THR A 398 4.32 2.93 3.50
C THR A 398 3.05 3.66 3.09
N SER A 399 3.08 4.99 3.06
CA SER A 399 1.94 5.81 2.63
C SER A 399 2.34 6.86 1.60
N VAL A 400 1.63 6.88 0.48
CA VAL A 400 1.80 7.82 -0.62
C VAL A 400 0.44 8.33 -1.06
N GLY A 401 0.18 9.63 -0.91
CA GLY A 401 -1.14 10.21 -1.22
C GLY A 401 -1.48 11.39 -0.33
N GLY A 402 -2.70 11.91 -0.42
CA GLY A 402 -3.23 12.86 0.56
C GLY A 402 -4.15 12.15 1.55
N PHE A 403 -4.03 12.44 2.85
CA PHE A 403 -4.86 11.80 3.90
C PHE A 403 -4.78 10.26 3.94
N SER A 404 -3.76 9.67 3.33
CA SER A 404 -3.55 8.23 3.42
C SER A 404 -3.07 7.88 4.83
N MET A 405 -3.57 6.77 5.38
CA MET A 405 -3.25 6.33 6.75
C MET A 405 -3.51 7.38 7.86
N LEU A 406 -4.42 8.34 7.65
CA LEU A 406 -4.62 9.50 8.52
C LEU A 406 -4.68 9.16 10.03
N SER A 407 -5.40 8.10 10.38
CA SER A 407 -5.56 7.54 11.72
C SER A 407 -5.28 6.03 11.66
N ASN A 408 -4.00 5.68 11.63
CA ASN A 408 -3.54 4.31 11.51
C ASN A 408 -3.02 3.76 12.85
N ALA A 409 -3.53 2.59 13.22
CA ALA A 409 -3.15 1.82 14.39
C ALA A 409 -2.73 0.39 14.00
N GLY A 410 -2.39 0.14 12.73
CA GLY A 410 -1.85 -1.13 12.26
C GLY A 410 -0.44 -1.02 11.67
N SER A 411 0.34 -2.10 11.74
CA SER A 411 1.71 -2.19 11.23
C SER A 411 1.80 -2.88 9.88
N ARG A 412 2.91 -2.67 9.15
CA ARG A 412 3.24 -3.34 7.88
C ARG A 412 2.22 -3.10 6.76
N ASN A 413 1.60 -1.93 6.74
CA ASN A 413 0.61 -1.58 5.72
C ASN A 413 1.26 -0.80 4.56
N THR A 414 0.72 -0.96 3.35
CA THR A 414 1.05 -0.15 2.17
C THR A 414 -0.20 0.55 1.67
N ALA A 415 -0.22 1.88 1.71
CA ALA A 415 -1.31 2.72 1.23
C ALA A 415 -0.82 3.65 0.11
N ILE A 416 -1.37 3.50 -1.09
CA ILE A 416 -1.06 4.36 -2.23
C ILE A 416 -2.36 4.94 -2.78
N GLY A 417 -2.56 6.24 -2.62
CA GLY A 417 -3.73 6.98 -3.09
C GLY A 417 -4.43 7.78 -2.00
N THR A 418 -5.30 8.70 -2.42
CA THR A 418 -5.98 9.62 -1.50
C THR A 418 -6.97 8.88 -0.60
N GLU A 419 -6.90 9.14 0.70
CA GLU A 419 -7.74 8.50 1.73
C GLU A 419 -7.68 6.96 1.75
N SER A 420 -6.61 6.37 1.20
CA SER A 420 -6.33 4.94 1.33
C SER A 420 -5.96 4.60 2.77
N LEU A 421 -6.59 3.57 3.35
CA LEU A 421 -6.39 3.16 4.76
C LEU A 421 -6.60 4.30 5.78
N LYS A 422 -7.51 5.25 5.50
CA LYS A 422 -7.66 6.49 6.29
C LYS A 422 -7.86 6.22 7.79
N THR A 423 -8.74 5.29 8.15
CA THR A 423 -8.91 4.79 9.52
C THR A 423 -8.65 3.29 9.53
N ASN A 424 -7.45 2.90 9.97
CA ASN A 424 -7.00 1.51 9.89
C ASN A 424 -6.56 0.99 11.27
N MET A 425 -7.02 -0.20 11.65
CA MET A 425 -6.55 -0.97 12.82
C MET A 425 -5.90 -2.29 12.42
N GLY A 426 -5.97 -2.67 11.14
CA GLY A 426 -5.47 -3.93 10.63
C GLY A 426 -4.00 -3.88 10.22
N ASN A 427 -3.34 -5.04 10.27
CA ASN A 427 -1.95 -5.19 9.88
C ASN A 427 -1.83 -5.80 8.48
N ASP A 428 -0.66 -5.66 7.86
CA ASP A 428 -0.29 -6.41 6.65
C ASP A 428 -1.23 -6.17 5.45
N ASN A 429 -1.81 -4.96 5.35
CA ASN A 429 -2.74 -4.62 4.26
C ASN A 429 -2.03 -3.90 3.10
N ILE A 430 -2.42 -4.22 1.87
CA ILE A 430 -2.00 -3.51 0.66
C ILE A 430 -3.22 -2.81 0.06
N SER A 431 -3.18 -1.49 -0.03
CA SER A 431 -4.32 -0.66 -0.44
C SER A 431 -3.91 0.37 -1.48
N ILE A 432 -4.36 0.18 -2.73
CA ILE A 432 -3.97 1.02 -3.87
C ILE A 432 -5.21 1.61 -4.55
N GLY A 433 -5.35 2.92 -4.49
CA GLY A 433 -6.41 3.68 -5.13
C GLY A 433 -7.06 4.71 -4.18
N THR A 434 -8.21 5.24 -4.58
CA THR A 434 -8.91 6.26 -3.80
C THR A 434 -9.89 5.60 -2.86
N LYS A 435 -9.86 5.96 -1.56
CA LYS A 435 -10.75 5.42 -0.53
C LYS A 435 -10.78 3.89 -0.44
N THR A 436 -9.70 3.23 -0.83
CA THR A 436 -9.54 1.79 -0.64
C THR A 436 -9.27 1.50 0.82
N MET A 437 -9.98 0.52 1.40
CA MET A 437 -9.90 0.22 2.83
C MET A 437 -10.07 1.47 3.72
N TYR A 438 -10.98 2.37 3.35
CA TYR A 438 -11.16 3.68 4.00
C TYR A 438 -11.35 3.54 5.52
N SER A 439 -12.20 2.59 5.94
CA SER A 439 -12.38 2.13 7.31
C SER A 439 -12.09 0.64 7.38
N ASN A 440 -10.97 0.27 8.00
CA ASN A 440 -10.49 -1.10 8.02
C ASN A 440 -10.05 -1.54 9.41
N SER A 441 -10.63 -2.62 9.94
CA SER A 441 -10.09 -3.32 11.12
C SER A 441 -9.47 -4.68 10.76
N GLY A 442 -9.65 -5.14 9.53
CA GLY A 442 -9.15 -6.43 9.07
C GLY A 442 -7.67 -6.43 8.66
N SER A 443 -6.98 -7.56 8.86
CA SER A 443 -5.58 -7.72 8.48
C SER A 443 -5.40 -8.59 7.22
N ASN A 444 -4.23 -8.51 6.59
CA ASN A 444 -3.85 -9.33 5.43
C ASN A 444 -4.75 -9.14 4.20
N ASN A 445 -5.33 -7.96 4.00
CA ASN A 445 -6.17 -7.67 2.86
C ASN A 445 -5.39 -7.01 1.73
N ILE A 446 -5.86 -7.21 0.49
CA ILE A 446 -5.33 -6.56 -0.71
C ILE A 446 -6.50 -5.88 -1.42
N ALA A 447 -6.43 -4.56 -1.61
CA ALA A 447 -7.44 -3.77 -2.31
C ALA A 447 -6.81 -2.93 -3.42
N PHE A 448 -7.43 -2.97 -4.61
CA PHE A 448 -7.07 -2.14 -5.75
C PHE A 448 -8.34 -1.54 -6.39
N GLY A 449 -8.44 -0.21 -6.49
CA GLY A 449 -9.57 0.45 -7.16
C GLY A 449 -10.10 1.69 -6.45
N ASN A 450 -11.35 2.05 -6.70
CA ASN A 450 -12.04 3.12 -5.96
C ASN A 450 -13.05 2.46 -4.99
N ASN A 451 -13.03 2.82 -3.71
CA ASN A 451 -13.86 2.23 -2.65
C ASN A 451 -13.77 0.68 -2.54
N ALA A 452 -12.70 0.06 -3.07
CA ALA A 452 -12.48 -1.38 -2.86
C ALA A 452 -12.25 -1.64 -1.37
N LEU A 453 -13.01 -2.57 -0.77
CA LEU A 453 -12.97 -2.87 0.68
C LEU A 453 -13.20 -1.64 1.57
N SER A 454 -13.98 -0.65 1.14
CA SER A 454 -14.08 0.64 1.84
C SER A 454 -14.45 0.54 3.33
N ASN A 455 -15.32 -0.41 3.69
CA ASN A 455 -15.64 -0.77 5.07
C ASN A 455 -15.31 -2.25 5.25
N ASN A 456 -14.19 -2.54 5.90
CA ASN A 456 -13.70 -3.91 6.02
C ASN A 456 -13.31 -4.30 7.45
N ASP A 457 -14.03 -5.26 8.01
CA ASP A 457 -13.67 -5.89 9.29
C ASP A 457 -13.00 -7.27 9.09
N GLY A 458 -13.01 -7.80 7.87
CA GLY A 458 -12.59 -9.15 7.55
C GLY A 458 -11.11 -9.26 7.17
N GLU A 459 -10.57 -10.47 7.25
CA GLU A 459 -9.16 -10.76 6.99
C GLU A 459 -8.97 -11.58 5.71
N TYR A 460 -7.78 -11.49 5.10
CA TYR A 460 -7.40 -12.29 3.93
C TYR A 460 -8.31 -12.08 2.71
N ASN A 461 -8.87 -10.89 2.53
CA ASN A 461 -9.68 -10.55 1.37
C ASN A 461 -8.84 -9.95 0.24
N LEU A 462 -9.18 -10.31 -1.00
CA LEU A 462 -8.59 -9.77 -2.22
C LEU A 462 -9.69 -9.07 -3.02
N ALA A 463 -9.61 -7.74 -3.16
CA ALA A 463 -10.57 -6.93 -3.90
C ALA A 463 -9.89 -6.13 -5.01
N PHE A 464 -10.31 -6.34 -6.25
CA PHE A 464 -9.81 -5.62 -7.42
C PHE A 464 -10.97 -5.08 -8.24
N GLY A 465 -11.15 -3.76 -8.25
CA GLY A 465 -12.22 -3.09 -8.99
C GLY A 465 -12.93 -2.01 -8.19
N ASN A 466 -13.68 -1.16 -8.87
CA ASN A 466 -14.45 -0.10 -8.23
C ASN A 466 -15.66 -0.70 -7.48
N ASN A 467 -15.78 -0.36 -6.18
CA ASN A 467 -16.76 -0.91 -5.23
C ASN A 467 -16.71 -2.44 -5.05
N ALA A 468 -15.57 -3.08 -5.36
CA ALA A 468 -15.39 -4.51 -5.06
C ALA A 468 -15.33 -4.70 -3.54
N LEU A 469 -16.16 -5.58 -2.98
CA LEU A 469 -16.26 -5.82 -1.53
C LEU A 469 -16.46 -4.53 -0.69
N GLU A 470 -17.20 -3.54 -1.20
CA GLU A 470 -17.32 -2.21 -0.57
C GLU A 470 -17.72 -2.26 0.91
N ASN A 471 -18.65 -3.16 1.28
CA ASN A 471 -19.08 -3.40 2.66
C ASN A 471 -18.84 -4.88 3.01
N ASN A 472 -17.74 -5.15 3.71
CA ASN A 472 -17.30 -6.51 3.98
C ASN A 472 -16.93 -6.74 5.45
N ASN A 473 -17.69 -7.59 6.14
CA ASN A 473 -17.36 -8.00 7.51
C ASN A 473 -16.87 -9.46 7.54
N THR A 474 -16.32 -9.96 6.43
CA THR A 474 -16.09 -11.40 6.23
C THR A 474 -14.71 -11.67 5.65
N SER A 475 -14.22 -12.88 5.80
CA SER A 475 -12.82 -13.20 5.52
C SER A 475 -12.65 -14.11 4.31
N LYS A 476 -11.45 -14.13 3.72
CA LYS A 476 -11.04 -15.08 2.67
C LYS A 476 -11.88 -14.99 1.39
N ASN A 477 -12.35 -13.79 1.03
CA ASN A 477 -13.08 -13.58 -0.22
C ASN A 477 -12.16 -13.04 -1.32
N ILE A 478 -12.42 -13.48 -2.55
CA ILE A 478 -11.77 -12.99 -3.76
C ILE A 478 -12.84 -12.29 -4.60
N ALA A 479 -12.67 -10.99 -4.86
CA ALA A 479 -13.56 -10.18 -5.68
C ALA A 479 -12.77 -9.45 -6.77
N PHE A 480 -13.06 -9.73 -8.04
CA PHE A 480 -12.39 -9.11 -9.19
C PHE A 480 -13.45 -8.60 -10.19
N GLY A 481 -13.60 -7.29 -10.31
CA GLY A 481 -14.57 -6.65 -11.20
C GLY A 481 -15.26 -5.43 -10.58
N HIS A 482 -15.97 -4.66 -11.41
CA HIS A 482 -16.77 -3.54 -10.91
C HIS A 482 -17.97 -4.08 -10.10
N SER A 483 -18.08 -3.63 -8.85
CA SER A 483 -19.14 -4.05 -7.91
C SER A 483 -19.26 -5.57 -7.72
N SER A 484 -18.17 -6.32 -7.92
CA SER A 484 -18.16 -7.75 -7.56
C SER A 484 -18.22 -7.88 -6.03
N MET A 485 -19.13 -8.75 -5.56
CA MET A 485 -19.33 -9.00 -4.13
C MET A 485 -19.60 -7.73 -3.29
N ARG A 486 -20.24 -6.72 -3.89
CA ARG A 486 -20.38 -5.37 -3.32
C ARG A 486 -21.05 -5.36 -1.94
N ALA A 487 -22.08 -6.18 -1.76
CA ALA A 487 -22.86 -6.27 -0.53
C ALA A 487 -22.74 -7.67 0.11
N ASN A 488 -21.55 -8.01 0.62
CA ASN A 488 -21.30 -9.28 1.31
C ASN A 488 -20.90 -9.06 2.77
N THR A 489 -21.87 -9.18 3.67
CA THR A 489 -21.66 -8.86 5.10
C THR A 489 -21.49 -10.10 5.98
N LYS A 490 -21.72 -11.32 5.48
CA LYS A 490 -21.70 -12.56 6.30
C LYS A 490 -21.06 -13.80 5.69
N GLY A 491 -20.94 -13.91 4.36
CA GLY A 491 -20.35 -15.08 3.71
C GLY A 491 -18.84 -14.94 3.51
N SER A 492 -18.07 -15.82 4.12
CA SER A 492 -16.62 -15.98 3.92
C SER A 492 -16.32 -17.02 2.83
N CYS A 493 -15.07 -17.05 2.36
CA CYS A 493 -14.56 -18.06 1.41
C CYS A 493 -15.22 -18.05 0.03
N ASN A 494 -15.65 -16.89 -0.49
CA ASN A 494 -16.25 -16.78 -1.82
C ASN A 494 -15.25 -16.34 -2.91
N ILE A 495 -15.52 -16.73 -4.15
CA ILE A 495 -14.82 -16.25 -5.34
C ILE A 495 -15.85 -15.56 -6.24
N ALA A 496 -15.65 -14.28 -6.54
CA ALA A 496 -16.48 -13.49 -7.44
C ALA A 496 -15.61 -12.80 -8.49
N ILE A 497 -15.68 -13.22 -9.76
CA ILE A 497 -14.87 -12.69 -10.86
C ILE A 497 -15.80 -12.27 -12.00
N GLY A 498 -15.91 -10.98 -12.28
CA GLY A 498 -16.84 -10.42 -13.26
C GLY A 498 -17.49 -9.13 -12.77
N VAL A 499 -18.14 -8.40 -13.68
CA VAL A 499 -18.95 -7.23 -13.28
C VAL A 499 -20.17 -7.73 -12.52
N ALA A 500 -20.40 -7.17 -11.33
CA ALA A 500 -21.54 -7.53 -10.48
C ALA A 500 -21.74 -9.04 -10.23
N SER A 501 -20.65 -9.83 -10.28
CA SER A 501 -20.70 -11.23 -9.84
C SER A 501 -20.89 -11.27 -8.33
N LEU A 502 -21.79 -12.14 -7.87
CA LEU A 502 -22.20 -12.23 -6.46
C LEU A 502 -22.57 -10.86 -5.85
N TYR A 503 -23.21 -9.99 -6.64
CA TYR A 503 -23.43 -8.57 -6.31
C TYR A 503 -24.04 -8.37 -4.92
N SER A 504 -25.10 -9.13 -4.64
CA SER A 504 -25.77 -9.15 -3.34
C SER A 504 -25.57 -10.51 -2.69
N GLN A 505 -24.91 -10.52 -1.54
CA GLN A 505 -24.90 -11.62 -0.57
C GLN A 505 -25.21 -11.06 0.82
N SER A 506 -26.37 -10.40 0.91
CA SER A 506 -26.77 -9.55 2.03
C SER A 506 -27.92 -10.17 2.82
N PHE A 507 -27.76 -10.24 4.14
CA PHE A 507 -28.73 -10.81 5.07
C PHE A 507 -29.53 -9.73 5.79
N ASN A 508 -30.85 -9.93 5.85
CA ASN A 508 -31.75 -9.31 6.83
C ASN A 508 -31.86 -10.12 8.14
N ASN A 509 -30.97 -11.09 8.41
CA ASN A 509 -31.25 -12.15 9.39
C ASN A 509 -30.32 -12.29 10.60
N ALA A 510 -29.82 -11.17 11.17
CA ALA A 510 -29.15 -11.11 12.48
C ALA A 510 -28.05 -12.16 12.78
N GLY A 511 -27.51 -12.84 11.76
CA GLY A 511 -26.69 -14.05 11.91
C GLY A 511 -25.19 -13.79 12.09
N THR A 512 -24.48 -14.86 12.49
CA THR A 512 -23.02 -14.94 12.58
C THR A 512 -22.37 -14.98 11.20
N ILE A 513 -21.09 -14.61 11.10
CA ILE A 513 -20.27 -14.84 9.89
C ILE A 513 -20.10 -16.36 9.71
N PHE A 514 -20.16 -16.86 8.47
CA PHE A 514 -20.00 -18.29 8.15
C PHE A 514 -19.31 -18.46 6.80
N ASN A 515 -18.85 -19.67 6.48
CA ASN A 515 -18.23 -19.97 5.20
C ASN A 515 -19.29 -20.37 4.19
N SER A 516 -19.45 -19.60 3.11
CA SER A 516 -20.46 -19.87 2.08
C SER A 516 -19.91 -20.61 0.88
N TYR A 517 -18.59 -20.56 0.61
CA TYR A 517 -17.94 -21.34 -0.45
C TYR A 517 -18.58 -21.18 -1.85
N ASN A 518 -19.12 -20.00 -2.17
CA ASN A 518 -19.72 -19.75 -3.48
C ASN A 518 -18.65 -19.31 -4.49
N ILE A 519 -18.76 -19.83 -5.72
CA ILE A 519 -17.95 -19.46 -6.87
C ILE A 519 -18.87 -18.81 -7.91
N ALA A 520 -18.61 -17.56 -8.26
CA ALA A 520 -19.35 -16.77 -9.24
C ALA A 520 -18.38 -16.16 -10.25
N ILE A 521 -18.34 -16.70 -11.47
CA ILE A 521 -17.43 -16.26 -12.53
C ILE A 521 -18.26 -15.87 -13.77
N GLY A 522 -18.17 -14.62 -14.21
CA GLY A 522 -18.97 -14.06 -15.30
C GLY A 522 -19.71 -12.80 -14.89
N ASP A 523 -20.16 -12.02 -15.87
CA ASP A 523 -21.01 -10.85 -15.60
C ASP A 523 -22.35 -11.27 -15.01
N SER A 524 -22.66 -10.71 -13.84
CA SER A 524 -23.91 -10.91 -13.12
C SER A 524 -24.21 -12.39 -12.81
N SER A 525 -23.17 -13.23 -12.67
CA SER A 525 -23.30 -14.59 -12.16
C SER A 525 -23.62 -14.57 -10.66
N LEU A 526 -24.57 -15.42 -10.25
CA LEU A 526 -25.02 -15.52 -8.86
C LEU A 526 -25.42 -14.16 -8.24
N TYR A 527 -26.00 -13.27 -9.04
CA TYR A 527 -26.22 -11.85 -8.68
C TYR A 527 -27.04 -11.65 -7.39
N TYR A 528 -28.12 -12.43 -7.20
CA TYR A 528 -29.09 -12.27 -6.10
C TYR A 528 -29.02 -13.39 -5.05
N ASN A 529 -27.83 -13.75 -4.56
CA ASN A 529 -27.70 -14.72 -3.48
C ASN A 529 -28.17 -14.14 -2.12
N GLN A 530 -29.27 -14.65 -1.57
CA GLN A 530 -29.90 -14.15 -0.34
C GLN A 530 -30.04 -15.27 0.70
N PRO A 531 -28.92 -15.83 1.17
CA PRO A 531 -28.96 -16.80 2.26
C PRO A 531 -29.72 -16.23 3.47
N THR A 532 -30.40 -17.09 4.22
CA THR A 532 -31.14 -16.77 5.45
C THR A 532 -30.66 -17.58 6.67
N ASN A 533 -29.82 -18.61 6.47
CA ASN A 533 -29.12 -19.33 7.52
C ASN A 533 -27.75 -19.84 7.01
N VAL A 534 -27.00 -20.56 7.85
CA VAL A 534 -25.64 -21.05 7.50
C VAL A 534 -25.60 -22.20 6.49
N ASN A 535 -26.75 -22.80 6.15
CA ASN A 535 -26.85 -23.99 5.31
C ASN A 535 -27.56 -23.71 3.96
N ASN A 536 -27.88 -22.46 3.65
CA ASN A 536 -28.60 -22.09 2.44
C ASN A 536 -27.88 -20.95 1.70
N GLY A 537 -28.08 -20.83 0.39
CA GLY A 537 -27.29 -19.90 -0.44
C GLY A 537 -25.77 -20.18 -0.37
N VAL A 538 -25.36 -21.43 -0.12
CA VAL A 538 -23.96 -21.85 0.06
C VAL A 538 -23.57 -22.94 -0.95
N GLU A 539 -22.26 -23.12 -1.13
CA GLU A 539 -21.63 -24.18 -1.93
C GLU A 539 -22.09 -24.17 -3.40
N ASN A 540 -22.45 -23.00 -3.93
CA ASN A 540 -22.88 -22.85 -5.33
C ASN A 540 -21.69 -22.53 -6.25
N THR A 541 -21.65 -23.16 -7.42
CA THR A 541 -20.72 -22.83 -8.51
C THR A 541 -21.50 -22.28 -9.69
N ALA A 542 -21.32 -21.01 -10.04
CA ALA A 542 -21.96 -20.32 -11.16
C ALA A 542 -20.88 -19.75 -12.09
N ILE A 543 -20.78 -20.28 -13.31
CA ILE A 543 -19.78 -19.89 -14.31
C ILE A 543 -20.48 -19.57 -15.64
N GLY A 544 -20.52 -18.29 -16.01
CA GLY A 544 -21.15 -17.79 -17.23
C GLY A 544 -21.92 -16.49 -17.01
N HIS A 545 -22.22 -15.77 -18.09
CA HIS A 545 -23.04 -14.57 -18.02
C HIS A 545 -24.47 -14.92 -17.54
N LEU A 546 -24.93 -14.27 -16.47
CA LEU A 546 -26.24 -14.51 -15.84
C LEU A 546 -26.48 -15.96 -15.38
N SER A 547 -25.42 -16.76 -15.21
CA SER A 547 -25.51 -18.09 -14.61
C SER A 547 -26.00 -17.97 -13.17
N MET A 548 -27.06 -18.71 -12.82
CA MET A 548 -27.62 -18.74 -11.46
C MET A 548 -28.04 -17.36 -10.90
N LYS A 549 -28.45 -16.43 -11.78
CA LYS A 549 -28.65 -15.02 -11.43
C LYS A 549 -29.61 -14.79 -10.25
N ASN A 550 -30.74 -15.49 -10.20
CA ASN A 550 -31.82 -15.23 -9.24
C ASN A 550 -31.84 -16.16 -8.00
N ASN A 551 -30.76 -16.93 -7.75
CA ASN A 551 -30.67 -17.88 -6.62
C ASN A 551 -30.81 -17.18 -5.27
N THR A 552 -31.94 -17.32 -4.59
CA THR A 552 -32.14 -16.70 -3.27
C THR A 552 -31.49 -17.54 -2.16
N ILE A 553 -32.00 -18.73 -1.86
CA ILE A 553 -31.48 -19.60 -0.79
C ILE A 553 -31.04 -20.99 -1.30
N GLY A 554 -31.10 -21.25 -2.60
CA GLY A 554 -30.61 -22.51 -3.18
C GLY A 554 -29.13 -22.77 -2.85
N ALA A 555 -28.79 -24.02 -2.57
CA ALA A 555 -27.45 -24.44 -2.13
C ALA A 555 -26.95 -25.64 -2.92
N ARG A 556 -25.62 -25.81 -2.98
CA ARG A 556 -24.96 -26.96 -3.66
C ARG A 556 -25.32 -27.10 -5.13
N ASN A 557 -25.60 -26.00 -5.82
CA ASN A 557 -25.89 -26.03 -7.25
C ASN A 557 -24.62 -25.80 -8.08
N VAL A 558 -24.52 -26.47 -9.22
CA VAL A 558 -23.50 -26.24 -10.24
C VAL A 558 -24.20 -25.72 -11.49
N SER A 559 -23.83 -24.53 -11.95
CA SER A 559 -24.33 -23.90 -13.16
C SER A 559 -23.14 -23.42 -13.99
N ILE A 560 -22.96 -24.01 -15.18
CA ILE A 560 -21.90 -23.67 -16.11
C ILE A 560 -22.53 -23.41 -17.48
N GLY A 561 -22.52 -22.16 -17.93
CA GLY A 561 -23.12 -21.73 -19.19
C GLY A 561 -23.87 -20.41 -19.06
N THR A 562 -24.03 -19.72 -20.18
CA THR A 562 -24.79 -18.47 -20.24
C THR A 562 -26.26 -18.73 -19.94
N ILE A 563 -26.81 -18.02 -18.95
CA ILE A 563 -28.21 -18.08 -18.52
C ILE A 563 -28.62 -19.52 -18.08
N SER A 564 -27.64 -20.33 -17.64
CA SER A 564 -27.89 -21.62 -17.01
C SER A 564 -28.45 -21.41 -15.60
N LEU A 565 -29.45 -22.21 -15.20
CA LEU A 565 -30.07 -22.18 -13.87
C LEU A 565 -30.58 -20.77 -13.46
N TYR A 566 -31.04 -19.97 -14.42
CA TYR A 566 -31.26 -18.53 -14.26
C TYR A 566 -32.27 -18.15 -13.17
N SER A 567 -33.38 -18.90 -13.08
CA SER A 567 -34.52 -18.59 -12.21
C SER A 567 -34.53 -19.31 -10.86
N ASN A 568 -33.46 -20.05 -10.51
CA ASN A 568 -33.43 -20.81 -9.25
C ASN A 568 -33.69 -19.89 -8.09
N THR A 569 -34.60 -20.24 -7.19
CA THR A 569 -34.84 -19.48 -5.97
C THR A 569 -34.38 -20.31 -4.77
N ILE A 570 -34.96 -21.50 -4.60
CA ILE A 570 -34.73 -22.36 -3.43
C ILE A 570 -34.20 -23.76 -3.78
N GLY A 571 -34.14 -24.12 -5.07
CA GLY A 571 -33.66 -25.43 -5.52
C GLY A 571 -32.22 -25.71 -5.10
N TYR A 572 -31.93 -26.95 -4.72
CA TYR A 572 -30.62 -27.39 -4.25
C TYR A 572 -30.15 -28.67 -4.93
N GLU A 573 -28.83 -28.89 -4.92
CA GLU A 573 -28.17 -30.07 -5.51
C GLU A 573 -28.42 -30.22 -7.03
N ASN A 574 -28.70 -29.13 -7.76
CA ASN A 574 -28.86 -29.17 -9.22
C ASN A 574 -27.52 -29.00 -9.94
N THR A 575 -27.29 -29.75 -11.02
CA THR A 575 -26.16 -29.61 -11.94
C THR A 575 -26.67 -29.20 -13.32
N SER A 576 -26.21 -28.08 -13.85
CA SER A 576 -26.70 -27.46 -15.08
C SER A 576 -25.54 -26.98 -15.95
N ILE A 577 -25.21 -27.73 -16.99
CA ILE A 577 -24.10 -27.44 -17.90
C ILE A 577 -24.63 -27.27 -19.33
N GLY A 578 -24.55 -26.04 -19.85
CA GLY A 578 -25.01 -25.69 -21.20
C GLY A 578 -25.76 -24.35 -21.25
N TYR A 579 -25.90 -23.79 -22.45
CA TYR A 579 -26.69 -22.57 -22.66
C TYR A 579 -28.16 -22.81 -22.29
N SER A 580 -28.70 -21.97 -21.40
CA SER A 580 -30.12 -22.00 -21.00
C SER A 580 -30.60 -23.37 -20.48
N SER A 581 -29.70 -24.17 -19.88
CA SER A 581 -30.05 -25.40 -19.16
C SER A 581 -30.72 -25.04 -17.82
N LEU A 582 -31.76 -25.78 -17.41
CA LEU A 582 -32.54 -25.52 -16.18
C LEU A 582 -32.98 -24.05 -16.00
N TYR A 583 -33.30 -23.35 -17.09
CA TYR A 583 -33.57 -21.91 -17.09
C TYR A 583 -34.67 -21.49 -16.11
N SER A 584 -35.79 -22.22 -16.12
CA SER A 584 -36.99 -21.90 -15.33
C SER A 584 -37.00 -22.52 -13.92
N ASN A 585 -35.97 -23.32 -13.56
CA ASN A 585 -35.98 -24.05 -12.29
C ASN A 585 -36.11 -23.07 -11.15
N SER A 586 -37.15 -23.20 -10.32
CA SER A 586 -37.39 -22.31 -9.19
C SER A 586 -37.09 -23.03 -7.88
N ASN A 587 -37.65 -24.21 -7.70
CA ASN A 587 -37.61 -24.99 -6.46
C ASN A 587 -37.25 -26.47 -6.66
N GLY A 588 -37.17 -26.95 -7.91
CA GLY A 588 -36.73 -28.30 -8.24
C GLY A 588 -35.30 -28.60 -7.76
N ARG A 589 -35.07 -29.86 -7.38
CA ARG A 589 -33.87 -30.34 -6.67
C ARG A 589 -33.29 -31.56 -7.35
N ARG A 590 -31.97 -31.73 -7.19
CA ARG A 590 -31.23 -32.93 -7.66
C ARG A 590 -31.38 -33.17 -9.17
N ASN A 591 -31.62 -32.12 -9.95
CA ASN A 591 -31.70 -32.22 -11.40
C ASN A 591 -30.31 -32.16 -12.03
N SER A 592 -30.09 -32.95 -13.07
CA SER A 592 -28.82 -33.04 -13.81
C SER A 592 -29.06 -32.75 -15.29
N ALA A 593 -28.83 -31.50 -15.70
CA ALA A 593 -28.96 -31.03 -17.07
C ALA A 593 -27.58 -30.84 -17.72
N PHE A 594 -27.31 -31.57 -18.80
CA PHE A 594 -26.10 -31.47 -19.61
C PHE A 594 -26.47 -31.29 -21.08
N GLY A 595 -26.48 -30.06 -21.57
CA GLY A 595 -26.85 -29.74 -22.95
C GLY A 595 -27.46 -28.35 -23.11
N CYS A 596 -27.49 -27.83 -24.34
CA CYS A 596 -28.21 -26.62 -24.66
C CYS A 596 -29.72 -26.88 -24.51
N TYR A 597 -30.40 -26.05 -23.72
CA TYR A 597 -31.83 -26.19 -23.41
C TYR A 597 -32.27 -27.50 -22.71
N ALA A 598 -31.34 -28.26 -22.13
CA ALA A 598 -31.73 -29.43 -21.33
C ALA A 598 -32.52 -28.98 -20.09
N LEU A 599 -33.68 -29.61 -19.82
CA LEU A 599 -34.57 -29.27 -18.70
C LEU A 599 -34.94 -27.78 -18.64
N ASN A 600 -35.12 -27.12 -19.78
CA ASN A 600 -35.28 -25.66 -19.85
C ASN A 600 -36.47 -25.15 -19.03
N SER A 601 -37.63 -25.79 -19.17
CA SER A 601 -38.89 -25.38 -18.55
C SER A 601 -39.11 -25.92 -17.14
N ASN A 602 -38.20 -26.74 -16.59
CA ASN A 602 -38.39 -27.35 -15.26
C ASN A 602 -38.64 -26.25 -14.23
N ILE A 603 -39.74 -26.29 -13.49
CA ILE A 603 -40.12 -25.32 -12.47
C ILE A 603 -39.86 -25.94 -11.09
N SER A 604 -40.55 -27.05 -10.79
CA SER A 604 -40.50 -27.73 -9.49
C SER A 604 -40.14 -29.21 -9.51
N GLY A 605 -40.04 -29.83 -10.70
CA GLY A 605 -39.68 -31.24 -10.84
C GLY A 605 -38.33 -31.59 -10.21
N ASP A 606 -38.28 -32.74 -9.52
CA ASP A 606 -37.15 -33.25 -8.76
C ASP A 606 -36.50 -34.49 -9.41
N SER A 607 -35.17 -34.61 -9.22
CA SER A 607 -34.39 -35.80 -9.55
C SER A 607 -34.44 -36.21 -11.04
N ASN A 608 -34.52 -35.22 -11.95
CA ASN A 608 -34.51 -35.44 -13.39
C ASN A 608 -33.09 -35.40 -13.98
N ILE A 609 -32.82 -36.23 -15.00
CA ILE A 609 -31.54 -36.29 -15.71
C ILE A 609 -31.79 -35.99 -17.18
N GLY A 610 -31.41 -34.80 -17.66
CA GLY A 610 -31.48 -34.40 -19.07
C GLY A 610 -30.10 -34.26 -19.68
N VAL A 611 -29.69 -35.17 -20.57
CA VAL A 611 -28.40 -35.13 -21.26
C VAL A 611 -28.64 -35.06 -22.77
N GLY A 612 -28.26 -33.95 -23.41
CA GLY A 612 -28.48 -33.70 -24.84
C GLY A 612 -29.16 -32.37 -25.13
N HIS A 613 -29.12 -31.92 -26.38
CA HIS A 613 -29.82 -30.70 -26.80
C HIS A 613 -31.34 -30.87 -26.66
N SER A 614 -32.01 -29.98 -25.93
CA SER A 614 -33.46 -30.02 -25.67
C SER A 614 -33.98 -31.34 -25.10
N SER A 615 -33.16 -32.09 -24.35
CA SER A 615 -33.66 -33.23 -23.57
C SER A 615 -34.55 -32.73 -22.43
N LEU A 616 -35.75 -33.31 -22.26
CA LEU A 616 -36.72 -32.91 -21.24
C LEU A 616 -37.06 -31.41 -21.30
N PHE A 617 -37.18 -30.84 -22.50
CA PHE A 617 -37.29 -29.39 -22.70
C PHE A 617 -38.52 -28.76 -22.00
N ASP A 618 -39.70 -29.33 -22.20
CA ASP A 618 -40.99 -28.80 -21.68
C ASP A 618 -41.40 -29.35 -20.31
N LEU A 619 -40.54 -30.14 -19.65
CA LEU A 619 -40.84 -30.68 -18.31
C LEU A 619 -41.01 -29.51 -17.34
N GLU A 620 -42.14 -29.39 -16.63
CA GLU A 620 -42.39 -28.35 -15.63
C GLU A 620 -42.28 -28.92 -14.21
N ASP A 621 -43.10 -29.91 -13.86
CA ASP A 621 -43.27 -30.40 -12.48
C ASP A 621 -43.06 -31.92 -12.31
N GLY A 622 -42.77 -32.65 -13.38
CA GLY A 622 -42.58 -34.11 -13.31
C GLY A 622 -41.25 -34.55 -12.69
N ASP A 623 -41.28 -35.66 -11.94
CA ASP A 623 -40.14 -36.17 -11.17
C ASP A 623 -39.51 -37.45 -11.74
N TYR A 624 -38.23 -37.69 -11.41
CA TYR A 624 -37.54 -38.96 -11.65
C TYR A 624 -37.46 -39.37 -13.13
N ASN A 625 -37.40 -38.42 -14.06
CA ASN A 625 -37.26 -38.68 -15.49
C ASN A 625 -35.79 -38.73 -15.90
N ILE A 626 -35.43 -39.65 -16.79
CA ILE A 626 -34.12 -39.75 -17.40
C ILE A 626 -34.29 -39.57 -18.91
N GLY A 627 -33.77 -38.51 -19.49
CA GLY A 627 -33.73 -38.26 -20.93
C GLY A 627 -32.28 -38.11 -21.39
N ILE A 628 -31.76 -39.08 -22.13
CA ILE A 628 -30.39 -39.06 -22.66
C ILE A 628 -30.46 -39.14 -24.19
N GLY A 629 -30.25 -38.02 -24.87
CA GLY A 629 -30.31 -37.89 -26.32
C GLY A 629 -30.74 -36.49 -26.74
N VAL A 630 -30.58 -36.15 -28.02
CA VAL A 630 -31.17 -34.91 -28.56
C VAL A 630 -32.69 -35.07 -28.58
N SER A 631 -33.41 -34.13 -27.98
CA SER A 631 -34.88 -34.12 -27.91
C SER A 631 -35.51 -35.37 -27.29
N SER A 632 -34.82 -36.10 -26.40
CA SER A 632 -35.45 -37.20 -25.66
C SER A 632 -36.46 -36.65 -24.65
N LEU A 633 -37.68 -37.19 -24.63
CA LEU A 633 -38.78 -36.72 -23.77
C LEU A 633 -39.01 -35.20 -23.82
N ASN A 634 -38.87 -34.57 -24.99
CA ASN A 634 -38.88 -33.11 -25.10
C ASN A 634 -40.23 -32.47 -24.75
N ASP A 635 -41.36 -33.16 -24.95
CA ASP A 635 -42.72 -32.61 -24.84
C ASP A 635 -43.47 -33.03 -23.56
N ILE A 636 -42.81 -33.73 -22.63
CA ILE A 636 -43.44 -34.10 -21.35
C ILE A 636 -43.51 -32.88 -20.44
N VAL A 637 -44.62 -32.64 -19.73
CA VAL A 637 -44.76 -31.52 -18.78
C VAL A 637 -44.84 -32.03 -17.33
N ASP A 638 -45.70 -33.03 -17.08
CA ASP A 638 -46.00 -33.56 -15.73
C ASP A 638 -45.70 -35.08 -15.57
N GLY A 639 -45.16 -35.70 -16.61
CA GLY A 639 -44.80 -37.13 -16.60
C GLY A 639 -43.70 -37.45 -15.59
N ALA A 640 -43.74 -38.64 -14.98
CA ALA A 640 -42.78 -39.04 -13.95
C ALA A 640 -42.28 -40.48 -14.07
N ARG A 641 -41.07 -40.72 -13.59
CA ARG A 641 -40.41 -42.05 -13.53
C ARG A 641 -40.15 -42.66 -14.92
N ASN A 642 -39.96 -41.83 -15.94
CA ASN A 642 -39.69 -42.29 -17.30
C ASN A 642 -38.19 -42.39 -17.57
N VAL A 643 -37.80 -43.33 -18.44
CA VAL A 643 -36.42 -43.47 -18.92
C VAL A 643 -36.42 -43.45 -20.43
N ALA A 644 -35.76 -42.48 -21.05
CA ALA A 644 -35.58 -42.35 -22.48
C ALA A 644 -34.09 -42.23 -22.83
N ILE A 645 -33.58 -43.13 -23.65
CA ILE A 645 -32.18 -43.14 -24.07
C ILE A 645 -32.10 -43.29 -25.59
N GLY A 646 -31.70 -42.23 -26.28
CA GLY A 646 -31.60 -42.13 -27.74
C GLY A 646 -32.12 -40.80 -28.26
N THR A 647 -31.63 -40.35 -29.41
CA THR A 647 -32.18 -39.15 -30.07
C THR A 647 -33.66 -39.35 -30.38
N GLY A 648 -34.49 -38.42 -29.90
CA GLY A 648 -35.93 -38.46 -30.00
C GLY A 648 -36.62 -39.50 -29.13
N ALA A 649 -35.94 -40.32 -28.32
CA ALA A 649 -36.63 -41.34 -27.52
C ALA A 649 -37.72 -40.72 -26.63
N GLY A 650 -38.97 -41.19 -26.72
CA GLY A 650 -40.12 -40.64 -25.99
C GLY A 650 -40.55 -39.23 -26.40
N ALA A 651 -40.05 -38.67 -27.51
CA ALA A 651 -40.50 -37.39 -28.06
C ALA A 651 -41.93 -37.47 -28.62
N ASN A 652 -42.68 -36.37 -28.59
CA ASN A 652 -44.09 -36.28 -28.99
C ASN A 652 -45.02 -37.26 -28.25
N THR A 653 -44.64 -37.67 -27.04
CA THR A 653 -45.53 -38.44 -26.17
C THR A 653 -46.46 -37.49 -25.40
N ASP A 654 -47.58 -38.01 -24.92
CA ASP A 654 -48.51 -37.25 -24.08
C ASP A 654 -47.79 -36.63 -22.88
N VAL A 655 -48.31 -35.50 -22.46
CA VAL A 655 -47.82 -34.62 -21.40
C VAL A 655 -47.63 -35.34 -20.05
N SER A 656 -48.36 -36.44 -19.82
CA SER A 656 -48.44 -37.15 -18.53
C SER A 656 -48.13 -38.65 -18.60
N ILE A 657 -47.04 -39.06 -19.27
CA ILE A 657 -46.58 -40.46 -19.23
C ILE A 657 -45.91 -40.83 -17.89
N TYR A 658 -46.17 -42.05 -17.40
CA TYR A 658 -45.60 -42.55 -16.15
C TYR A 658 -44.94 -43.93 -16.25
N SER A 659 -43.79 -44.07 -15.58
CA SER A 659 -43.09 -45.35 -15.40
C SER A 659 -42.77 -46.09 -16.71
N SER A 660 -42.50 -45.36 -17.78
CA SER A 660 -42.25 -45.92 -19.11
C SER A 660 -40.76 -45.88 -19.49
N VAL A 661 -40.30 -46.84 -20.30
CA VAL A 661 -38.89 -46.99 -20.72
C VAL A 661 -38.79 -47.00 -22.25
N PHE A 662 -38.06 -46.05 -22.83
CA PHE A 662 -37.82 -45.90 -24.26
C PHE A 662 -36.33 -45.92 -24.54
N VAL A 663 -35.82 -46.92 -25.26
CA VAL A 663 -34.39 -47.04 -25.55
C VAL A 663 -34.19 -47.25 -27.04
N GLY A 664 -33.57 -46.29 -27.74
CA GLY A 664 -33.28 -46.33 -29.17
C GLY A 664 -33.58 -45.02 -29.89
N TYR A 665 -33.03 -44.85 -31.10
CA TYR A 665 -33.37 -43.72 -31.96
C TYR A 665 -34.87 -43.70 -32.25
N ASN A 666 -35.56 -42.61 -31.89
CA ASN A 666 -36.99 -42.42 -32.12
C ASN A 666 -37.89 -43.53 -31.50
N ALA A 667 -37.44 -44.18 -30.42
CA ALA A 667 -38.26 -45.14 -29.69
C ALA A 667 -39.53 -44.45 -29.14
N SER A 668 -40.70 -44.98 -29.50
CA SER A 668 -42.04 -44.51 -29.15
C SER A 668 -42.39 -43.07 -29.60
N THR A 669 -41.78 -42.56 -30.66
CA THR A 669 -42.05 -41.21 -31.19
C THR A 669 -43.22 -41.16 -32.17
N VAL A 670 -44.40 -40.71 -31.77
CA VAL A 670 -45.53 -40.52 -32.70
C VAL A 670 -46.53 -39.46 -32.22
N ASN A 671 -47.16 -38.77 -33.18
CA ASN A 671 -48.12 -37.67 -32.97
C ASN A 671 -49.48 -38.08 -32.35
N ASN A 672 -49.56 -39.18 -31.61
CA ASN A 672 -50.80 -39.58 -30.95
C ASN A 672 -50.81 -39.03 -29.51
N LEU A 673 -51.74 -38.11 -29.26
CA LEU A 673 -52.07 -37.49 -27.97
C LEU A 673 -52.64 -38.50 -26.95
N SER A 674 -52.01 -39.65 -26.76
CA SER A 674 -52.51 -40.72 -25.89
C SER A 674 -51.40 -41.25 -24.99
N ALA A 675 -51.44 -40.90 -23.71
CA ALA A 675 -50.51 -41.38 -22.69
C ALA A 675 -50.60 -42.91 -22.54
N TYR A 676 -49.45 -43.58 -22.70
CA TYR A 676 -49.31 -45.01 -22.44
C TYR A 676 -48.30 -45.27 -21.32
N ASP A 677 -48.84 -45.56 -20.15
CA ASP A 677 -48.06 -45.75 -18.92
C ASP A 677 -47.55 -47.19 -18.78
N ASN A 678 -46.51 -47.34 -17.96
CA ASN A 678 -45.92 -48.63 -17.60
C ASN A 678 -45.49 -49.45 -18.83
N SER A 679 -45.07 -48.78 -19.89
CA SER A 679 -44.74 -49.41 -21.16
C SER A 679 -43.24 -49.35 -21.45
N ILE A 680 -42.73 -50.36 -22.16
CA ILE A 680 -41.31 -50.50 -22.49
C ILE A 680 -41.18 -50.62 -24.01
N ALA A 681 -40.43 -49.72 -24.64
CA ALA A 681 -40.04 -49.80 -26.04
C ALA A 681 -38.51 -49.79 -26.17
N ILE A 682 -37.91 -50.90 -26.61
CA ILE A 682 -36.46 -51.03 -26.78
C ILE A 682 -36.17 -51.38 -28.23
N GLY A 683 -35.45 -50.50 -28.93
CA GLY A 683 -35.06 -50.62 -30.34
C GLY A 683 -35.29 -49.34 -31.13
N GLN A 684 -34.58 -49.18 -32.25
CA GLN A 684 -34.81 -48.06 -33.17
C GLN A 684 -36.27 -48.07 -33.62
N THR A 685 -36.98 -46.95 -33.52
CA THR A 685 -38.40 -46.81 -33.93
C THR A 685 -39.37 -47.85 -33.35
N SER A 686 -39.01 -48.49 -32.22
CA SER A 686 -39.91 -49.40 -31.50
C SER A 686 -41.11 -48.61 -30.98
N ARG A 687 -42.34 -49.04 -31.29
CA ARG A 687 -43.57 -48.27 -31.02
C ARG A 687 -44.53 -49.07 -30.13
N ILE A 688 -45.02 -48.42 -29.07
CA ILE A 688 -46.11 -48.92 -28.23
C ILE A 688 -47.45 -48.36 -28.69
N PHE A 689 -48.52 -49.13 -28.46
CA PHE A 689 -49.89 -48.78 -28.86
C PHE A 689 -50.90 -48.87 -27.69
N ALA A 690 -50.44 -49.27 -26.51
CA ALA A 690 -51.24 -49.36 -25.29
C ALA A 690 -50.34 -49.24 -24.05
N SER A 691 -50.94 -48.88 -22.90
CA SER A 691 -50.29 -48.98 -21.59
C SER A 691 -49.96 -50.44 -21.25
N ARG A 692 -48.92 -50.65 -20.44
CA ARG A 692 -48.44 -51.97 -19.98
C ARG A 692 -47.97 -52.87 -21.13
N GLN A 693 -47.47 -52.27 -22.22
CA GLN A 693 -46.96 -53.00 -23.36
C GLN A 693 -45.43 -53.02 -23.34
N VAL A 694 -44.83 -54.20 -23.56
CA VAL A 694 -43.39 -54.37 -23.78
C VAL A 694 -43.16 -54.69 -25.26
N ARG A 695 -42.35 -53.87 -25.93
CA ARG A 695 -41.92 -54.02 -27.32
C ARG A 695 -40.39 -54.00 -27.38
N ILE A 696 -39.80 -55.12 -27.79
CA ILE A 696 -38.34 -55.28 -27.90
C ILE A 696 -38.00 -55.62 -29.36
N GLY A 697 -37.00 -54.92 -29.91
CA GLY A 697 -36.57 -55.00 -31.30
C GLY A 697 -36.76 -53.69 -32.04
N ASN A 698 -36.10 -53.53 -33.19
CA ASN A 698 -36.34 -52.35 -34.00
C ASN A 698 -37.78 -52.37 -34.55
N GLY A 699 -38.32 -51.20 -34.78
CA GLY A 699 -39.53 -50.99 -35.54
C GLY A 699 -39.39 -51.49 -36.97
N THR A 700 -40.36 -51.12 -37.77
CA THR A 700 -40.69 -51.74 -39.05
C THR A 700 -39.67 -51.55 -40.16
N SER A 701 -38.55 -50.89 -39.91
CA SER A 701 -37.45 -50.77 -40.89
C SER A 701 -36.42 -51.89 -40.80
N ASN A 702 -36.35 -52.66 -39.69
CA ASN A 702 -35.42 -53.79 -39.53
C ASN A 702 -35.82 -54.69 -38.33
N PRO A 703 -36.95 -55.41 -38.41
CA PRO A 703 -37.53 -56.11 -37.27
C PRO A 703 -36.54 -57.12 -36.66
N ALA A 704 -36.57 -57.29 -35.34
CA ALA A 704 -35.76 -58.30 -34.68
C ALA A 704 -36.13 -59.69 -35.23
N THR A 705 -35.14 -60.41 -35.78
CA THR A 705 -35.31 -61.77 -36.31
C THR A 705 -35.11 -62.85 -35.24
N SER A 706 -34.49 -62.49 -34.12
CA SER A 706 -34.31 -63.35 -32.95
C SER A 706 -34.13 -62.50 -31.69
N ILE A 707 -34.75 -62.92 -30.58
CA ILE A 707 -34.53 -62.39 -29.23
C ILE A 707 -34.13 -63.60 -28.38
N GLY A 708 -32.85 -63.69 -28.00
CA GLY A 708 -32.28 -64.90 -27.40
C GLY A 708 -31.81 -64.73 -25.96
N GLY A 709 -31.79 -65.85 -25.23
CA GLY A 709 -31.21 -66.01 -23.90
C GLY A 709 -30.93 -67.51 -23.64
N PRO A 710 -30.13 -67.88 -22.62
CA PRO A 710 -29.87 -69.29 -22.30
C PRO A 710 -31.10 -70.04 -21.76
N VAL A 711 -32.16 -69.32 -21.39
CA VAL A 711 -33.43 -69.85 -20.87
C VAL A 711 -34.60 -69.19 -21.59
N GLU A 712 -35.73 -69.89 -21.67
CA GLU A 712 -36.99 -69.35 -22.21
C GLU A 712 -37.62 -68.30 -21.27
N TRP A 713 -38.65 -67.60 -21.76
CA TRP A 713 -39.41 -66.65 -20.94
C TRP A 713 -40.18 -67.41 -19.87
N THR A 714 -39.92 -67.10 -18.60
CA THR A 714 -40.69 -67.66 -17.48
C THR A 714 -41.96 -66.86 -17.29
N THR A 715 -43.10 -67.55 -17.15
CA THR A 715 -44.38 -66.95 -16.77
C THR A 715 -44.70 -67.33 -15.33
N ASP A 716 -45.04 -66.35 -14.50
CA ASP A 716 -45.42 -66.60 -13.11
C ASP A 716 -46.72 -67.42 -13.06
N SER A 717 -46.67 -68.61 -12.44
CA SER A 717 -47.79 -69.56 -12.41
C SER A 717 -47.86 -70.31 -11.07
N ASP A 718 -47.60 -69.61 -9.96
CA ASP A 718 -47.74 -70.18 -8.61
C ASP A 718 -49.22 -70.35 -8.23
N GLY A 719 -49.59 -71.52 -7.71
CA GLY A 719 -50.97 -71.83 -7.31
C GLY A 719 -51.55 -70.89 -6.26
N ARG A 720 -50.72 -70.25 -5.43
CA ARG A 720 -51.16 -69.26 -4.44
C ARG A 720 -51.72 -67.98 -5.05
N PHE A 721 -51.34 -67.67 -6.30
CA PHE A 721 -51.74 -66.47 -7.02
C PHE A 721 -52.83 -66.76 -8.07
N LYS A 722 -53.36 -68.00 -8.10
CA LYS A 722 -54.46 -68.41 -8.97
C LYS A 722 -55.73 -68.59 -8.13
N ASP A 723 -56.84 -68.02 -8.61
CA ASP A 723 -58.17 -68.16 -8.03
C ASP A 723 -59.12 -68.77 -9.07
N ASN A 724 -60.21 -69.41 -8.62
CA ASN A 724 -61.22 -70.05 -9.47
C ASN A 724 -60.63 -70.98 -10.56
N VAL A 725 -59.70 -71.87 -10.18
CA VAL A 725 -59.09 -72.85 -11.09
C VAL A 725 -60.14 -73.88 -11.51
N GLN A 726 -60.42 -73.98 -12.82
CA GLN A 726 -61.40 -74.90 -13.43
C GLN A 726 -60.77 -75.69 -14.58
N GLU A 727 -61.28 -76.89 -14.86
CA GLU A 727 -60.78 -77.79 -15.92
C GLU A 727 -61.61 -77.66 -17.21
N ASN A 728 -61.73 -76.45 -17.75
CA ASN A 728 -62.61 -76.12 -18.88
C ASN A 728 -61.86 -75.65 -20.14
N VAL A 729 -60.60 -76.02 -20.30
CA VAL A 729 -59.81 -75.68 -21.50
C VAL A 729 -60.27 -76.53 -22.68
N PRO A 730 -60.64 -75.94 -23.84
CA PRO A 730 -60.96 -76.71 -25.04
C PRO A 730 -59.69 -77.32 -25.65
N GLY A 731 -59.68 -78.64 -25.84
CA GLY A 731 -58.59 -79.36 -26.49
C GLY A 731 -58.78 -79.47 -28.00
N ILE A 732 -59.18 -80.66 -28.44
CA ILE A 732 -59.19 -81.07 -29.85
C ILE A 732 -60.21 -80.30 -30.68
N GLU A 733 -61.32 -79.87 -30.08
CA GLU A 733 -62.33 -79.04 -30.76
C GLU A 733 -61.76 -77.70 -31.24
N PHE A 734 -60.91 -77.06 -30.42
CA PHE A 734 -60.26 -75.81 -30.77
C PHE A 734 -59.06 -76.04 -31.72
N ILE A 735 -58.18 -76.99 -31.39
CA ILE A 735 -56.95 -77.24 -32.16
C ILE A 735 -57.24 -77.69 -33.59
N SER A 736 -58.29 -78.50 -33.81
CA SER A 736 -58.64 -79.02 -35.15
C SER A 736 -59.16 -77.94 -36.12
N LYS A 737 -59.62 -76.79 -35.61
CA LYS A 737 -60.05 -75.64 -36.42
C LYS A 737 -58.90 -74.73 -36.82
N LEU A 738 -57.71 -74.89 -36.24
CA LEU A 738 -56.55 -74.06 -36.55
C LEU A 738 -55.88 -74.51 -37.85
N ARG A 739 -55.52 -73.55 -38.70
CA ARG A 739 -54.88 -73.80 -40.00
C ARG A 739 -53.41 -73.36 -40.01
N PRO A 740 -52.44 -74.29 -39.93
CA PRO A 740 -51.03 -73.96 -40.08
C PRO A 740 -50.73 -73.41 -41.48
N VAL A 741 -49.92 -72.36 -41.57
CA VAL A 741 -49.52 -71.71 -42.83
C VAL A 741 -48.03 -71.43 -42.86
N THR A 742 -47.49 -71.27 -44.07
CA THR A 742 -46.18 -70.65 -44.29
C THR A 742 -46.35 -69.29 -44.97
N TYR A 743 -45.53 -68.31 -44.61
CA TYR A 743 -45.64 -66.95 -45.15
C TYR A 743 -44.30 -66.21 -45.15
N SER A 744 -44.18 -65.23 -46.04
CA SER A 744 -43.12 -64.21 -46.02
C SER A 744 -43.68 -62.91 -45.46
N PHE A 745 -42.91 -62.22 -44.62
CA PHE A 745 -43.40 -61.01 -43.97
C PHE A 745 -43.14 -59.77 -44.84
N ASN A 746 -44.20 -59.01 -45.15
CA ASN A 746 -44.07 -57.78 -45.96
C ASN A 746 -43.90 -56.55 -45.06
N THR A 747 -42.63 -56.22 -44.83
CA THR A 747 -42.19 -55.10 -44.01
C THR A 747 -42.67 -53.73 -44.56
N ASP A 748 -42.74 -53.57 -45.88
CA ASP A 748 -43.17 -52.32 -46.51
C ASP A 748 -44.67 -52.03 -46.31
N LYS A 749 -45.54 -53.05 -46.40
CA LYS A 749 -46.97 -52.90 -46.09
C LYS A 749 -47.20 -52.48 -44.64
N LEU A 750 -46.39 -53.00 -43.73
CA LEU A 750 -46.46 -52.60 -42.33
C LEU A 750 -45.94 -51.16 -42.13
N ASN A 751 -44.86 -50.77 -42.81
CA ASN A 751 -44.37 -49.38 -42.79
C ASN A 751 -45.41 -48.37 -43.30
N ASP A 752 -46.19 -48.73 -44.33
CA ASP A 752 -47.27 -47.90 -44.86
C ASP A 752 -48.42 -47.76 -43.85
N TYR A 753 -48.82 -48.86 -43.20
CA TYR A 753 -49.80 -48.84 -42.12
C TYR A 753 -49.35 -47.94 -40.95
N LEU A 754 -48.06 -47.99 -40.60
CA LEU A 754 -47.49 -47.16 -39.53
C LEU A 754 -47.13 -45.73 -39.93
N GLN A 755 -47.35 -45.33 -41.19
CA GLN A 755 -47.04 -43.99 -41.72
C GLN A 755 -45.56 -43.57 -41.58
N ILE A 756 -44.62 -44.52 -41.72
CA ILE A 756 -43.18 -44.22 -41.61
C ILE A 756 -42.69 -43.44 -42.85
N PRO A 757 -42.02 -42.28 -42.73
CA PRO A 757 -41.50 -41.52 -43.88
C PRO A 757 -40.43 -42.29 -44.68
N ASP A 758 -40.40 -42.10 -46.01
CA ASP A 758 -39.44 -42.78 -46.89
C ASP A 758 -37.97 -42.53 -46.51
N SER A 759 -37.64 -41.37 -45.94
CA SER A 759 -36.29 -41.03 -45.46
C SER A 759 -35.77 -41.94 -44.34
N CYS A 760 -36.66 -42.67 -43.67
CA CYS A 760 -36.33 -43.55 -42.55
C CYS A 760 -36.41 -45.04 -42.93
N ARG A 761 -36.75 -45.36 -44.19
CA ARG A 761 -36.94 -46.74 -44.66
C ARG A 761 -35.65 -47.29 -45.29
N ASN A 762 -35.30 -48.53 -44.95
CA ASN A 762 -34.26 -49.27 -45.63
C ASN A 762 -34.87 -50.29 -46.60
N ARG A 763 -35.18 -49.83 -47.82
CA ARG A 763 -35.82 -50.67 -48.87
C ARG A 763 -34.99 -51.93 -49.21
N ALA A 764 -33.67 -51.86 -49.08
CA ALA A 764 -32.79 -53.01 -49.32
C ALA A 764 -32.92 -54.08 -48.23
N ALA A 765 -33.17 -53.69 -46.98
CA ALA A 765 -33.47 -54.62 -45.90
C ALA A 765 -34.87 -55.22 -46.06
N SER A 766 -35.87 -54.40 -46.38
CA SER A 766 -37.26 -54.87 -46.58
C SER A 766 -37.41 -55.87 -47.73
N ALA A 767 -36.60 -55.76 -48.79
CA ALA A 767 -36.55 -56.75 -49.86
C ALA A 767 -36.06 -58.13 -49.37
N LYS A 768 -35.11 -58.17 -48.42
CA LYS A 768 -34.59 -59.41 -47.84
C LYS A 768 -35.60 -60.09 -46.92
N ASP A 769 -36.46 -59.34 -46.24
CA ASP A 769 -37.49 -59.91 -45.36
C ASP A 769 -38.50 -60.79 -46.13
N LEU A 770 -38.75 -60.47 -47.41
CA LEU A 770 -39.63 -61.26 -48.28
C LEU A 770 -39.02 -62.61 -48.69
N GLU A 771 -37.69 -62.76 -48.63
CA GLU A 771 -36.97 -64.00 -48.92
C GLU A 771 -37.03 -64.99 -47.75
N ILE A 772 -37.38 -64.53 -46.55
CA ILE A 772 -37.43 -65.37 -45.34
C ILE A 772 -38.82 -66.03 -45.22
N VAL A 773 -38.86 -67.36 -45.40
CA VAL A 773 -40.06 -68.18 -45.18
C VAL A 773 -40.22 -68.49 -43.69
N ARG A 774 -41.41 -68.18 -43.15
CA ARG A 774 -41.78 -68.42 -41.75
C ARG A 774 -42.97 -69.39 -41.69
N THR A 775 -43.14 -70.09 -40.58
CA THR A 775 -44.29 -70.95 -40.30
C THR A 775 -45.12 -70.39 -39.14
N GLY A 776 -46.45 -70.56 -39.17
CA GLY A 776 -47.32 -70.02 -38.13
C GLY A 776 -48.81 -70.13 -38.41
N PHE A 777 -49.61 -69.28 -37.76
CA PHE A 777 -51.05 -69.14 -37.96
C PHE A 777 -51.42 -67.69 -38.31
N ILE A 778 -52.60 -67.49 -38.92
CA ILE A 778 -53.17 -66.15 -39.16
C ILE A 778 -54.02 -65.76 -37.95
N ALA A 779 -53.67 -64.66 -37.29
CA ALA A 779 -54.27 -64.28 -36.01
C ALA A 779 -55.79 -64.09 -36.05
N GLN A 780 -56.33 -63.52 -37.14
CA GLN A 780 -57.76 -63.34 -37.33
C GLN A 780 -58.50 -64.68 -37.45
N GLU A 781 -57.88 -65.68 -38.09
CA GLU A 781 -58.45 -67.03 -38.21
C GLU A 781 -58.47 -67.72 -36.83
N VAL A 782 -57.43 -67.53 -36.02
CA VAL A 782 -57.38 -68.05 -34.65
C VAL A 782 -58.45 -67.41 -33.77
N GLU A 783 -58.64 -66.09 -33.87
CA GLU A 783 -59.69 -65.38 -33.11
C GLU A 783 -61.08 -65.92 -33.45
N GLN A 784 -61.34 -66.14 -34.73
CA GLN A 784 -62.59 -66.71 -35.21
C GLN A 784 -62.80 -68.14 -34.69
N ALA A 785 -61.78 -68.99 -34.76
CA ALA A 785 -61.84 -70.35 -34.24
C ALA A 785 -62.10 -70.38 -32.72
N ALA A 786 -61.48 -69.47 -31.96
CA ALA A 786 -61.70 -69.35 -30.52
C ALA A 786 -63.15 -68.94 -30.20
N LYS A 787 -63.70 -67.95 -30.92
CA LYS A 787 -65.10 -67.51 -30.78
C LYS A 787 -66.10 -68.62 -31.08
N GLU A 788 -65.84 -69.44 -32.10
CA GLU A 788 -66.70 -70.57 -32.46
C GLU A 788 -66.72 -71.70 -31.43
N CYS A 789 -65.68 -71.81 -30.60
CA CYS A 789 -65.58 -72.78 -29.51
C CYS A 789 -66.02 -72.19 -28.16
N ASP A 790 -66.65 -71.00 -28.14
CA ASP A 790 -66.96 -70.22 -26.93
C ASP A 790 -65.74 -70.07 -26.00
N TYR A 791 -64.54 -70.01 -26.59
CA TYR A 791 -63.28 -70.00 -25.87
C TYR A 791 -62.70 -68.60 -25.86
N ASN A 792 -62.63 -68.00 -24.68
CA ASN A 792 -61.95 -66.71 -24.50
C ASN A 792 -60.42 -66.91 -24.47
N PHE A 793 -59.84 -67.18 -25.63
CA PHE A 793 -58.41 -67.48 -25.76
C PHE A 793 -57.54 -66.22 -25.73
N HIS A 794 -56.80 -66.01 -24.64
CA HIS A 794 -55.92 -64.84 -24.48
C HIS A 794 -54.61 -64.92 -25.28
N GLY A 795 -54.39 -66.01 -26.03
CA GLY A 795 -53.25 -66.15 -26.94
C GLY A 795 -53.35 -65.30 -28.20
N VAL A 796 -54.55 -64.79 -28.53
CA VAL A 796 -54.75 -63.80 -29.59
C VAL A 796 -54.67 -62.40 -29.00
N ASP A 797 -53.73 -61.60 -29.49
CA ASP A 797 -53.66 -60.17 -29.17
C ASP A 797 -54.44 -59.41 -30.25
N ALA A 798 -55.73 -59.20 -30.01
CA ALA A 798 -56.61 -58.47 -30.91
C ALA A 798 -56.36 -56.95 -30.80
N PRO A 799 -56.47 -56.19 -31.90
CA PRO A 799 -56.19 -54.76 -31.92
C PRO A 799 -57.17 -54.00 -31.01
N LYS A 800 -56.63 -53.19 -30.10
CA LYS A 800 -57.42 -52.40 -29.14
C LYS A 800 -57.85 -51.03 -29.66
N SER A 801 -57.29 -50.61 -30.80
CA SER A 801 -57.63 -49.37 -31.50
C SER A 801 -57.38 -49.53 -33.00
N GLU A 802 -57.80 -48.56 -33.80
CA GLU A 802 -57.57 -48.54 -35.26
C GLU A 802 -56.09 -48.46 -35.66
N TYR A 803 -55.21 -48.10 -34.70
CA TYR A 803 -53.76 -47.99 -34.89
C TYR A 803 -52.98 -49.22 -34.42
N ASP A 804 -53.67 -50.22 -33.86
CA ASP A 804 -53.08 -51.48 -33.40
C ASP A 804 -53.32 -52.61 -34.41
N TYR A 805 -52.51 -53.67 -34.36
CA TYR A 805 -52.60 -54.80 -35.27
C TYR A 805 -52.57 -56.14 -34.52
N TYR A 806 -53.12 -57.18 -35.14
CA TYR A 806 -53.21 -58.51 -34.52
C TYR A 806 -51.84 -59.14 -34.24
N GLY A 807 -51.73 -59.82 -33.10
CA GLY A 807 -50.59 -60.65 -32.72
C GLY A 807 -51.00 -62.04 -32.20
N LEU A 808 -50.04 -62.98 -32.19
CA LEU A 808 -50.22 -64.32 -31.63
C LEU A 808 -49.13 -64.65 -30.60
N ARG A 809 -49.55 -65.26 -29.49
CA ARG A 809 -48.68 -65.75 -28.42
C ARG A 809 -48.59 -67.28 -28.52
N TYR A 810 -47.58 -67.78 -29.24
CA TYR A 810 -47.45 -69.21 -29.55
C TYR A 810 -47.36 -70.11 -28.31
N ALA A 811 -46.81 -69.63 -27.19
CA ALA A 811 -46.75 -70.40 -25.95
C ALA A 811 -48.13 -70.75 -25.37
N GLU A 812 -49.15 -69.92 -25.62
CA GLU A 812 -50.50 -70.14 -25.09
C GLU A 812 -51.23 -71.31 -25.77
N PHE A 813 -50.77 -71.73 -26.95
CA PHE A 813 -51.32 -72.90 -27.62
C PHE A 813 -50.87 -74.21 -26.97
N VAL A 814 -49.82 -74.19 -26.13
CA VAL A 814 -49.32 -75.40 -25.47
C VAL A 814 -50.40 -76.02 -24.58
N VAL A 815 -51.16 -75.22 -23.83
CA VAL A 815 -52.19 -75.76 -22.91
C VAL A 815 -53.35 -76.43 -23.67
N PRO A 816 -53.96 -75.81 -24.69
CA PRO A 816 -54.93 -76.49 -25.55
C PRO A 816 -54.35 -77.69 -26.31
N LEU A 817 -53.08 -77.64 -26.75
CA LEU A 817 -52.41 -78.78 -27.38
C LEU A 817 -52.23 -79.95 -26.40
N VAL A 818 -51.88 -79.68 -25.15
CA VAL A 818 -51.78 -80.70 -24.09
C VAL A 818 -53.16 -81.31 -23.86
N LYS A 819 -54.21 -80.49 -23.72
CA LYS A 819 -55.57 -81.00 -23.54
C LYS A 819 -56.06 -81.79 -24.76
N ALA A 820 -55.79 -81.32 -25.97
CA ALA A 820 -56.09 -82.05 -27.20
C ALA A 820 -55.37 -83.40 -27.26
N THR A 821 -54.10 -83.44 -26.82
CA THR A 821 -53.33 -84.70 -26.73
C THR A 821 -53.95 -85.64 -25.70
N GLN A 822 -54.40 -85.14 -24.55
CA GLN A 822 -55.09 -85.93 -23.53
C GLN A 822 -56.42 -86.49 -24.03
N GLU A 823 -57.26 -85.67 -24.65
CA GLU A 823 -58.54 -86.08 -25.24
C GLU A 823 -58.32 -87.09 -26.38
N GLN A 824 -57.30 -86.87 -27.21
CA GLN A 824 -56.93 -87.79 -28.27
C GLN A 824 -56.47 -89.14 -27.71
N GLN A 825 -55.70 -89.13 -26.62
CA GLN A 825 -55.27 -90.36 -25.92
C GLN A 825 -56.46 -91.12 -25.33
N GLU A 826 -57.43 -90.43 -24.72
CA GLU A 826 -58.65 -91.06 -24.22
C GLU A 826 -59.49 -91.69 -25.34
N ILE A 827 -59.60 -91.01 -26.50
CA ILE A 827 -60.25 -91.57 -27.69
C ILE A 827 -59.50 -92.82 -28.16
N ILE A 828 -58.17 -92.82 -28.17
CA ILE A 828 -57.36 -93.98 -28.56
C ILE A 828 -57.59 -95.13 -27.59
N GLU A 829 -57.48 -94.91 -26.29
CA GLU A 829 -57.71 -95.95 -25.26
C GLU A 829 -59.13 -96.52 -25.34
N THR A 830 -60.14 -95.67 -25.52
CA THR A 830 -61.53 -96.12 -25.71
C THR A 830 -61.70 -96.94 -26.99
N GLN A 831 -60.98 -96.56 -28.07
CA GLN A 831 -60.98 -97.32 -29.31
C GLN A 831 -60.26 -98.66 -29.15
N GLU A 832 -59.14 -98.70 -28.40
CA GLU A 832 -58.40 -99.92 -28.08
C GLU A 832 -59.25 -100.87 -27.22
N ASP A 833 -59.89 -100.39 -26.15
CA ASP A 833 -60.82 -101.18 -25.33
C ASP A 833 -61.98 -101.75 -26.17
N LYS A 834 -62.51 -100.95 -27.09
CA LYS A 834 -63.58 -101.40 -27.99
C LYS A 834 -63.08 -102.42 -29.00
N ILE A 835 -61.84 -102.28 -29.48
CA ILE A 835 -61.20 -103.30 -30.31
C ILE A 835 -61.02 -104.59 -29.51
N GLU A 836 -60.53 -104.53 -28.27
CA GLU A 836 -60.34 -105.70 -27.40
C GLU A 836 -61.69 -106.39 -27.09
N GLN A 837 -62.74 -105.63 -26.79
CA GLN A 837 -64.09 -106.19 -26.59
C GLN A 837 -64.63 -106.85 -27.87
N LEU A 838 -64.46 -106.22 -29.03
CA LEU A 838 -64.85 -106.80 -30.32
C LEU A 838 -64.01 -108.04 -30.68
N GLU A 839 -62.75 -108.10 -30.26
CA GLU A 839 -61.90 -109.30 -30.38
C GLU A 839 -62.40 -110.42 -29.47
N GLN A 840 -62.77 -110.11 -28.21
CA GLN A 840 -63.34 -111.06 -27.26
C GLN A 840 -64.69 -111.64 -27.74
N GLU A 841 -65.59 -110.79 -28.23
CA GLU A 841 -66.87 -111.20 -28.83
C GLU A 841 -66.65 -112.09 -30.06
N ASN A 842 -65.65 -111.78 -30.90
CA ASN A 842 -65.29 -112.64 -32.03
C ASN A 842 -64.76 -114.00 -31.58
N ILE A 843 -64.02 -114.08 -30.46
CA ILE A 843 -63.58 -115.35 -29.87
C ILE A 843 -64.79 -116.16 -29.37
N GLU A 844 -65.73 -115.53 -28.67
CA GLU A 844 -66.94 -116.20 -28.17
C GLU A 844 -67.84 -116.69 -29.31
N ILE A 845 -68.06 -115.88 -30.34
CA ILE A 845 -68.83 -116.29 -31.54
C ILE A 845 -68.15 -117.46 -32.25
N LYS A 846 -66.81 -117.46 -32.35
CA LYS A 846 -66.06 -118.60 -32.91
C LYS A 846 -66.22 -119.85 -32.06
N GLN A 847 -66.22 -119.75 -30.73
CA GLN A 847 -66.46 -120.88 -29.83
C GLN A 847 -67.90 -121.40 -29.93
N GLN A 848 -68.89 -120.52 -30.05
CA GLN A 848 -70.28 -120.90 -30.29
C GLN A 848 -70.46 -121.60 -31.64
N LEU A 849 -69.79 -121.15 -32.70
CA LEU A 849 -69.79 -121.83 -34.00
C LEU A 849 -69.17 -123.22 -33.92
N ILE A 850 -68.10 -123.41 -33.14
CA ILE A 850 -67.49 -124.73 -32.91
C ILE A 850 -68.47 -125.63 -32.13
N SER A 851 -69.13 -125.12 -31.10
CA SER A 851 -70.14 -125.86 -30.34
C SER A 851 -71.36 -126.23 -31.19
N LEU A 852 -71.83 -125.32 -32.04
CA LEU A 852 -72.92 -125.59 -32.97
C LEU A 852 -72.51 -126.63 -34.02
N GLN A 853 -71.25 -126.59 -34.47
CA GLN A 853 -70.68 -127.59 -35.37
C GLN A 853 -70.60 -128.97 -34.69
N GLU A 854 -70.23 -129.05 -33.41
CA GLU A 854 -70.27 -130.28 -32.62
C GLU A 854 -71.71 -130.79 -32.41
N GLN A 855 -72.67 -129.89 -32.16
CA GLN A 855 -74.09 -130.26 -32.06
C GLN A 855 -74.66 -130.77 -33.40
N ILE A 856 -74.27 -130.16 -34.52
CA ILE A 856 -74.62 -130.63 -35.87
C ILE A 856 -73.98 -132.00 -36.12
N ASN A 857 -72.72 -132.22 -35.74
CA ASN A 857 -72.07 -133.51 -35.87
C ASN A 857 -72.74 -134.60 -35.01
N ASN A 858 -73.15 -134.29 -33.77
CA ASN A 858 -73.91 -135.19 -32.90
C ASN A 858 -75.32 -135.48 -33.44
N LEU A 859 -76.01 -134.49 -34.02
CA LEU A 859 -77.29 -134.68 -34.70
C LEU A 859 -77.14 -135.52 -35.97
N GLN A 860 -76.02 -135.39 -36.69
CA GLN A 860 -75.70 -136.25 -37.83
C GLN A 860 -75.45 -137.69 -37.39
N GLU A 861 -74.76 -137.93 -36.27
CA GLU A 861 -74.61 -139.29 -35.72
C GLU A 861 -75.97 -139.91 -35.32
N MET A 862 -76.88 -139.14 -34.70
CA MET A 862 -78.24 -139.60 -34.33
C MET A 862 -79.16 -139.93 -35.51
N ILE A 863 -78.86 -139.47 -36.72
CA ILE A 863 -79.64 -139.79 -37.94
C ILE A 863 -79.12 -141.08 -38.63
N THR A 864 -78.03 -141.65 -38.13
CA THR A 864 -77.39 -142.87 -38.68
C THR A 864 -77.62 -144.15 -37.87
N GLU A 865 -78.35 -144.09 -36.75
CA GLU A 865 -78.96 -145.25 -36.05
C GLU A 865 -80.45 -145.37 -36.42
#